data_AF-A0AAW4AWT4-F1
#
_entry.id   AF-A0AAW4AWT4-F1
#
_cell.length_a   1.000
_cell.length_b   1.000
_cell.length_c   1.000
_cell.angle_alpha   90.00
_cell.angle_beta   90.00
_cell.angle_gamma   90.00
#
_symmetry.space_group_name_H-M   'P 1'
#
loop_
_entity.id
_entity.type
_entity.pdbx_description
1 polymer ?
#
loop_
_entity_poly.entity_id
_entity_poly.type
_entity_poly.pdbx_seq_one_letter_code
_entity_poly.pdbx_strand_id
1 'polypeptide(L)'
;MPFQSPLTFTDAQLTIGELKQQLEQFTQYQKHQFLHHHPVNDLVLGRSEYMDQLLYRLWEHYSFSQVPDISLVAVGGYGRGELHPLSDIDILVVSNHTLPAELGSKISEFITLLWDLRLEVGHAVRTVQQCAEIGREDLTVATNLQEARLLCGSEETFYKLKMLIHSESFWPSETFYRAKIQEQRDRHARYHDTTYNLEPDIKSTPGGLRDIHTLSWVARRHFGATSLLEMSRFGFLTDAEYRELVECQDFLWRVRFALHIELKRYDNRLIFAHQAQVAEHLGFTGEGNRAVEMMMKEFYRTLRRVAELNKMLLRLFDQAILNNGEEAVAEILDDDFQRRGNLIEARKPALFQARPETILDMFIHIANDSSIESVAPTTMRQLRTARRRLNKFLHTIPEAREKFMALVRHPNALHRAFSLMHKLGVLAAYLPQWSQIVGQMQFDLFHVYTVDEHSIRLLKHINTFSYAQNHDKHPICCEVYPRLQKKEMLILAAIFHDIAKGRGGDHSEIGAVEAYDFCIEHGLSKPEAKLVSWLVQNHLLMSVTAQRRDIYDPDVITEFAKKVRDEEYLEHLVCLTVADICATNPELWNSWKRTLLAELYHSTQRALRRGLENPVDVRDRIRHNQQMASALLRKEGYSAREIEVLWQRFKADYFLRHTHKQIAWHCEHLLKHSDPSQPLILMSKKATRGGTELFVYTKDQPALFATVVAELDRRNLNVHDAQIMSSKDGYVLDTFMVLDQNGHAIDEECHPSLIKHLLSGLETGWQNKLKLRRTPRNLQHFKVKTKVDFLPTKSNKRTLMELVALDTPGLLATVGATFADLNINLHGAKITTIGERAEDLFILTGSQGGKLSEEEECTLREMLIKNVSELAPN
;
A
#
# COMPACT_ATOMS: atom_id res chain seq x y z
N MET A 1 11.05 -21.28 40.54
CA MET A 1 10.67 -20.84 39.18
C MET A 1 9.58 -21.77 38.67
N PRO A 2 8.66 -21.31 37.81
CA PRO A 2 7.54 -22.12 37.32
C PRO A 2 7.95 -23.19 36.28
N PHE A 3 9.23 -23.26 35.94
CA PHE A 3 9.85 -24.28 35.09
C PHE A 3 11.18 -24.73 35.71
N GLN A 4 11.63 -25.95 35.39
CA GLN A 4 12.91 -26.50 35.86
C GLN A 4 14.06 -26.08 34.92
N SER A 5 15.23 -25.73 35.48
CA SER A 5 16.43 -25.46 34.67
C SER A 5 16.90 -26.75 33.99
N PRO A 6 17.23 -26.73 32.68
CA PRO A 6 17.64 -27.93 31.97
C PRO A 6 18.89 -28.61 32.54
N LEU A 7 19.78 -27.85 33.19
CA LEU A 7 20.97 -28.41 33.83
C LEU A 7 20.65 -29.35 35.00
N THR A 8 19.45 -29.27 35.59
CA THR A 8 19.04 -30.13 36.71
C THR A 8 18.21 -31.33 36.27
N PHE A 9 17.98 -31.54 34.97
CA PHE A 9 17.29 -32.72 34.47
C PHE A 9 18.10 -33.99 34.76
N THR A 10 17.48 -34.95 35.44
CA THR A 10 18.05 -36.30 35.61
C THR A 10 17.96 -37.08 34.29
N ASP A 11 18.79 -38.11 34.10
CA ASP A 11 18.73 -38.92 32.86
C ASP A 11 17.36 -39.58 32.66
N ALA A 12 16.66 -39.92 33.74
CA ALA A 12 15.29 -40.44 33.70
C ALA A 12 14.26 -39.42 33.18
N GLN A 13 14.55 -38.12 33.27
CA GLN A 13 13.69 -37.04 32.78
C GLN A 13 13.95 -36.69 31.31
N LEU A 14 15.03 -37.19 30.68
CA LEU A 14 15.35 -36.90 29.29
C LEU A 14 14.53 -37.73 28.28
N THR A 15 13.23 -37.84 28.55
CA THR A 15 12.27 -38.46 27.63
C THR A 15 11.59 -37.39 26.78
N ILE A 16 11.17 -37.76 25.57
CA ILE A 16 10.48 -36.83 24.64
C ILE A 16 9.25 -36.18 25.30
N GLY A 17 8.49 -36.94 26.10
CA GLY A 17 7.29 -36.45 26.77
C GLY A 17 7.59 -35.35 27.81
N GLU A 18 8.53 -35.61 28.71
CA GLU A 18 8.90 -34.66 29.76
C GLU A 18 9.57 -33.41 29.19
N LEU A 19 10.49 -33.57 28.23
CA LEU A 19 11.17 -32.45 27.59
C LEU A 19 10.20 -31.53 26.85
N LYS A 20 9.21 -32.08 26.14
CA LYS A 20 8.12 -31.30 25.53
C LYS A 20 7.32 -30.51 26.55
N GLN A 21 7.01 -31.15 27.68
CA GLN A 21 6.27 -30.51 28.76
C GLN A 21 7.07 -29.34 29.37
N GLN A 22 8.36 -29.51 29.61
CA GLN A 22 9.22 -28.44 30.14
C GLN A 22 9.36 -27.26 29.14
N LEU A 23 9.52 -27.54 27.84
CA LEU A 23 9.56 -26.52 26.80
C LEU A 23 8.25 -25.72 26.70
N GLU A 24 7.10 -26.40 26.82
CA GLU A 24 5.79 -25.76 26.85
C GLU A 24 5.63 -24.88 28.10
N GLN A 25 5.99 -25.40 29.29
CA GLN A 25 5.95 -24.63 30.54
C GLN A 25 6.82 -23.37 30.48
N PHE A 26 8.03 -23.47 29.93
CA PHE A 26 8.90 -22.33 29.72
C PHE A 26 8.28 -21.33 28.74
N THR A 27 7.71 -21.78 27.63
CA THR A 27 7.05 -20.90 26.64
C THR A 27 5.85 -20.17 27.25
N GLN A 28 5.01 -20.84 28.03
CA GLN A 28 3.89 -20.21 28.75
C GLN A 28 4.37 -19.19 29.79
N TYR A 29 5.46 -19.49 30.51
CA TYR A 29 6.08 -18.53 31.42
C TYR A 29 6.55 -17.27 30.67
N GLN A 30 7.24 -17.41 29.54
CA GLN A 30 7.69 -16.27 28.76
C GLN A 30 6.51 -15.43 28.23
N LYS A 31 5.44 -16.08 27.74
CA LYS A 31 4.20 -15.39 27.32
C LYS A 31 3.62 -14.58 28.48
N HIS A 32 3.49 -15.18 29.66
CA HIS A 32 3.00 -14.49 30.85
C HIS A 32 3.90 -13.29 31.23
N GLN A 33 5.22 -13.44 31.28
CA GLN A 33 6.13 -12.33 31.60
C GLN A 33 6.02 -11.18 30.59
N PHE A 34 5.91 -11.49 29.30
CA PHE A 34 5.75 -10.47 28.26
C PHE A 34 4.44 -9.67 28.43
N LEU A 35 3.33 -10.35 28.69
CA LEU A 35 2.02 -9.71 28.92
C LEU A 35 1.99 -8.88 30.21
N HIS A 36 2.88 -9.16 31.16
CA HIS A 36 3.12 -8.35 32.37
C HIS A 36 4.22 -7.29 32.16
N HIS A 37 4.54 -6.94 30.92
CA HIS A 37 5.48 -5.88 30.52
C HIS A 37 6.92 -6.08 31.02
N HIS A 38 7.36 -7.33 31.20
CA HIS A 38 8.78 -7.61 31.42
C HIS A 38 9.62 -7.21 30.18
N PRO A 39 10.86 -6.68 30.35
CA PRO A 39 11.69 -6.26 29.22
C PRO A 39 11.90 -7.37 28.20
N VAL A 40 11.69 -7.08 26.91
CA VAL A 40 11.79 -8.10 25.84
C VAL A 40 13.21 -8.64 25.69
N ASN A 41 14.23 -7.82 25.94
CA ASN A 41 15.63 -8.22 25.84
C ASN A 41 15.94 -9.38 26.78
N ASP A 42 15.45 -9.30 28.03
CA ASP A 42 15.64 -10.34 29.04
C ASP A 42 14.94 -11.64 28.63
N LEU A 43 13.77 -11.55 27.99
CA LEU A 43 13.04 -12.73 27.51
C LEU A 43 13.74 -13.40 26.32
N VAL A 44 14.26 -12.62 25.37
CA VAL A 44 14.98 -13.13 24.19
C VAL A 44 16.31 -13.76 24.60
N LEU A 45 17.07 -13.10 25.48
CA LEU A 45 18.31 -13.63 26.04
C LEU A 45 18.05 -14.88 26.88
N GLY A 46 17.09 -14.81 27.80
CA GLY A 46 16.72 -15.94 28.65
C GLY A 46 16.23 -17.16 27.87
N ARG A 47 15.58 -16.96 26.71
CA ARG A 47 15.24 -18.07 25.79
C ARG A 47 16.48 -18.73 25.21
N SER A 48 17.45 -17.92 24.79
CA SER A 48 18.72 -18.41 24.25
C SER A 48 19.48 -19.20 25.31
N GLU A 49 19.60 -18.66 26.53
CA GLU A 49 20.25 -19.33 27.66
C GLU A 49 19.56 -20.64 28.05
N TYR A 50 18.22 -20.69 28.06
CA TYR A 50 17.48 -21.92 28.32
C TYR A 50 17.79 -22.99 27.28
N MET A 51 17.84 -22.63 26.00
CA MET A 51 18.19 -23.57 24.92
C MET A 51 19.65 -23.99 24.99
N ASP A 52 20.58 -23.09 25.34
CA ASP A 52 21.98 -23.42 25.56
C ASP A 52 22.13 -24.50 26.65
N GLN A 53 21.43 -24.31 27.78
CA GLN A 53 21.42 -25.26 28.89
C GLN A 53 20.82 -26.61 28.49
N LEU A 54 19.73 -26.61 27.71
CA LEU A 54 19.11 -27.83 27.21
C LEU A 54 20.04 -28.59 26.26
N LEU A 55 20.62 -27.90 25.28
CA LEU A 55 21.54 -28.51 24.32
C LEU A 55 22.79 -29.03 25.02
N TYR A 56 23.34 -28.30 25.99
CA TYR A 56 24.44 -28.78 26.83
C TYR A 56 24.06 -30.05 27.58
N ARG A 57 22.89 -30.08 28.24
CA ARG A 57 22.45 -31.25 29.00
C ARG A 57 22.26 -32.49 28.13
N LEU A 58 21.73 -32.31 26.92
CA LEU A 58 21.58 -33.37 25.93
C LEU A 58 22.94 -33.79 25.36
N TRP A 59 23.87 -32.86 25.15
CA TRP A 59 25.24 -33.15 24.72
C TRP A 59 25.97 -34.09 25.68
N GLU A 60 25.82 -33.85 26.99
CA GLU A 60 26.32 -34.75 28.05
C GLU A 60 25.61 -36.12 28.01
N HIS A 61 24.29 -36.15 27.83
CA HIS A 61 23.52 -37.40 27.80
C HIS A 61 23.97 -38.35 26.68
N TYR A 62 24.26 -37.81 25.49
CA TYR A 62 24.80 -38.59 24.37
C TYR A 62 26.32 -38.88 24.51
N SER A 63 26.94 -38.48 25.62
CA SER A 63 28.36 -38.65 25.93
C SER A 63 29.30 -37.97 24.92
N PHE A 64 28.85 -36.93 24.23
CA PHE A 64 29.68 -36.20 23.27
C PHE A 64 30.77 -35.36 23.95
N SER A 65 30.62 -35.05 25.24
CA SER A 65 31.64 -34.39 26.06
C SER A 65 32.93 -35.20 26.23
N GLN A 66 32.86 -36.51 26.02
CA GLN A 66 34.00 -37.42 26.09
C GLN A 66 34.74 -37.56 24.75
N VAL A 67 34.15 -37.03 23.67
CA VAL A 67 34.73 -37.11 22.32
C VAL A 67 35.68 -35.93 22.13
N PRO A 68 36.97 -36.15 21.79
CA PRO A 68 37.91 -35.07 21.54
C PRO A 68 37.60 -34.38 20.21
N ASP A 69 38.11 -33.16 20.05
CA ASP A 69 38.10 -32.41 18.79
C ASP A 69 36.73 -32.06 18.18
N ILE A 70 35.63 -32.27 18.89
CA ILE A 70 34.27 -31.93 18.45
C ILE A 70 33.68 -30.81 19.31
N SER A 71 32.93 -29.91 18.69
CA SER A 71 32.27 -28.78 19.37
C SER A 71 30.86 -28.58 18.85
N LEU A 72 29.95 -28.22 19.75
CA LEU A 72 28.62 -27.74 19.43
C LEU A 72 28.60 -26.21 19.43
N VAL A 73 28.20 -25.64 18.30
CA VAL A 73 28.28 -24.19 18.05
C VAL A 73 26.90 -23.70 17.65
N ALA A 74 26.41 -22.65 18.29
CA ALA A 74 25.24 -21.90 17.83
C ALA A 74 25.68 -20.95 16.72
N VAL A 75 24.89 -20.86 15.65
CA VAL A 75 25.17 -19.98 14.51
C VAL A 75 23.95 -19.12 14.19
N GLY A 76 24.10 -18.10 13.36
CA GLY A 76 22.97 -17.29 12.89
C GLY A 76 22.32 -16.46 14.00
N GLY A 77 20.98 -16.38 13.98
CA GLY A 77 20.21 -15.66 15.01
C GLY A 77 20.37 -16.26 16.40
N TYR A 78 20.49 -17.58 16.50
CA TYR A 78 20.75 -18.26 17.75
C TYR A 78 22.18 -18.02 18.26
N GLY A 79 23.15 -17.98 17.35
CA GLY A 79 24.54 -17.60 17.64
C GLY A 79 24.66 -16.20 18.25
N ARG A 80 23.85 -15.24 17.78
CA ARG A 80 23.74 -13.88 18.36
C ARG A 80 23.04 -13.83 19.72
N GLY A 81 22.39 -14.90 20.17
CA GLY A 81 21.55 -14.88 21.37
C GLY A 81 20.21 -14.16 21.17
N GLU A 82 19.72 -14.05 19.94
CA GLU A 82 18.50 -13.32 19.58
C GLU A 82 17.31 -14.29 19.34
N LEU A 83 17.13 -15.27 20.22
CA LEU A 83 16.12 -16.31 20.05
C LEU A 83 14.73 -15.84 20.49
N HIS A 84 13.88 -15.50 19.53
CA HIS A 84 12.46 -15.21 19.77
C HIS A 84 11.62 -16.51 19.85
N PRO A 85 10.38 -16.46 20.37
CA PRO A 85 9.44 -17.57 20.19
C PRO A 85 9.33 -17.94 18.70
N LEU A 86 9.09 -19.21 18.39
CA LEU A 86 9.02 -19.73 17.00
C LEU A 86 10.28 -19.55 16.15
N SER A 87 11.38 -18.97 16.66
CA SER A 87 12.63 -18.90 15.88
C SER A 87 13.32 -20.25 15.84
N ASP A 88 14.01 -20.47 14.74
CA ASP A 88 14.91 -21.59 14.50
C ASP A 88 16.11 -21.59 15.46
N ILE A 89 16.53 -22.78 15.87
CA ILE A 89 17.81 -23.01 16.54
C ILE A 89 18.82 -23.55 15.54
N ASP A 90 19.65 -22.67 15.00
CA ASP A 90 20.71 -23.05 14.06
C ASP A 90 21.96 -23.54 14.82
N ILE A 91 22.31 -24.81 14.62
CA ILE A 91 23.45 -25.47 15.27
C ILE A 91 24.45 -26.02 14.26
N LEU A 92 25.73 -25.90 14.59
CA LEU A 92 26.85 -26.47 13.86
C LEU A 92 27.59 -27.42 14.80
N VAL A 93 27.65 -28.70 14.42
CA VAL A 93 28.58 -29.65 15.01
C VAL A 93 29.85 -29.61 14.19
N VAL A 94 30.92 -29.05 14.76
CA VAL A 94 32.21 -28.86 14.09
C VAL A 94 33.26 -29.81 14.64
N SER A 95 34.08 -30.38 13.75
CA SER A 95 35.19 -31.26 14.12
C SER A 95 36.49 -30.93 13.37
N ASN A 96 37.64 -31.36 13.90
CA ASN A 96 38.92 -31.25 13.18
C ASN A 96 39.03 -32.29 12.03
N HIS A 97 38.41 -33.46 12.20
CA HIS A 97 38.48 -34.58 11.27
C HIS A 97 37.10 -35.13 10.95
N THR A 98 36.98 -35.83 9.82
CA THR A 98 35.73 -36.51 9.45
C THR A 98 35.31 -37.46 10.55
N LEU A 99 34.06 -37.36 10.98
CA LEU A 99 33.54 -38.17 12.07
C LEU A 99 33.39 -39.64 11.64
N PRO A 100 33.72 -40.61 12.51
CA PRO A 100 33.41 -42.01 12.28
C PRO A 100 31.90 -42.23 12.09
N ALA A 101 31.52 -43.24 11.30
CA ALA A 101 30.12 -43.53 10.98
C ALA A 101 29.25 -43.73 12.25
N GLU A 102 29.78 -44.40 13.26
CA GLU A 102 29.07 -44.62 14.54
C GLU A 102 28.75 -43.31 15.27
N LEU A 103 29.70 -42.36 15.27
CA LEU A 103 29.49 -41.06 15.88
C LEU A 103 28.53 -40.20 15.04
N GLY A 104 28.60 -40.32 13.71
CA GLY A 104 27.63 -39.73 12.80
C GLY A 104 26.20 -40.21 13.09
N SER A 105 25.99 -41.51 13.31
CA SER A 105 24.69 -42.07 13.70
C SER A 105 24.19 -41.51 15.04
N LYS A 106 25.06 -41.42 16.06
CA LYS A 106 24.69 -40.81 17.35
C LYS A 106 24.29 -39.35 17.22
N ILE A 107 25.01 -38.56 16.41
CA ILE A 107 24.64 -37.16 16.15
C ILE A 107 23.30 -37.09 15.42
N SER A 108 23.02 -38.01 14.49
CA SER A 108 21.72 -38.11 13.83
C SER A 108 20.60 -38.40 14.81
N GLU A 109 20.80 -39.27 15.80
CA GLU A 109 19.84 -39.53 16.88
C GLU A 109 19.61 -38.28 17.75
N PHE A 110 20.67 -37.57 18.10
CA PHE A 110 20.59 -36.31 18.84
C PHE A 110 19.77 -35.25 18.07
N ILE A 111 20.03 -35.07 16.77
CA ILE A 111 19.26 -34.13 15.93
C ILE A 111 17.80 -34.58 15.80
N THR A 112 17.57 -35.89 15.63
CA THR A 112 16.23 -36.47 15.55
C THR A 112 15.44 -36.19 16.83
N LEU A 113 16.07 -36.31 18.00
CA LEU A 113 15.46 -35.94 19.27
C LEU A 113 15.01 -34.47 19.26
N LEU A 114 15.85 -33.53 18.79
CA LEU A 114 15.46 -32.11 18.76
C LEU A 114 14.23 -31.86 17.85
N TRP A 115 14.13 -32.54 16.71
CA TRP A 115 12.93 -32.50 15.88
C TRP A 115 11.72 -33.15 16.56
N ASP A 116 11.94 -34.26 17.26
CA ASP A 116 10.89 -34.92 18.04
C ASP A 116 10.35 -33.98 19.12
N LEU A 117 11.18 -33.09 19.70
CA LEU A 117 10.78 -32.01 20.62
C LEU A 117 10.00 -30.88 19.94
N ARG A 118 9.78 -30.94 18.62
CA ARG A 118 9.14 -29.90 17.78
C ARG A 118 9.92 -28.59 17.72
N LEU A 119 11.24 -28.65 17.91
CA LEU A 119 12.11 -27.51 17.67
C LEU A 119 12.36 -27.39 16.16
N GLU A 120 12.32 -26.17 15.64
CA GLU A 120 12.80 -25.89 14.27
C GLU A 120 14.33 -25.82 14.32
N VAL A 121 15.00 -26.84 13.78
CA VAL A 121 16.47 -26.98 13.86
C VAL A 121 17.09 -26.89 12.48
N GLY A 122 17.78 -25.80 12.21
CA GLY A 122 18.80 -25.76 11.15
C GLY A 122 20.07 -26.40 11.69
N HIS A 123 20.63 -27.38 10.98
CA HIS A 123 21.85 -28.04 11.46
C HIS A 123 22.86 -28.30 10.34
N ALA A 124 24.13 -28.34 10.73
CA ALA A 124 25.21 -28.83 9.90
C ALA A 124 26.21 -29.63 10.73
N VAL A 125 26.74 -30.71 10.16
CA VAL A 125 27.83 -31.51 10.75
C VAL A 125 28.99 -31.47 9.77
N ARG A 126 30.07 -30.78 10.13
CA ARG A 126 31.15 -30.45 9.20
C ARG A 126 32.51 -30.42 9.88
N THR A 127 33.55 -30.73 9.12
CA THR A 127 34.90 -30.39 9.55
C THR A 127 35.16 -28.89 9.42
N VAL A 128 36.15 -28.36 10.14
CA VAL A 128 36.60 -26.97 9.97
C VAL A 128 36.92 -26.65 8.50
N GLN A 129 37.52 -27.60 7.78
CA GLN A 129 37.85 -27.45 6.36
C GLN A 129 36.60 -27.40 5.47
N GLN A 130 35.60 -28.25 5.72
CA GLN A 130 34.33 -28.21 4.99
C GLN A 130 33.54 -26.93 5.24
N CYS A 131 33.57 -26.40 6.48
CA CYS A 131 33.02 -25.08 6.79
C CYS A 131 33.71 -23.99 5.97
N ALA A 132 35.02 -24.11 5.76
CA ALA A 132 35.79 -23.17 4.96
C ALA A 132 35.44 -23.23 3.47
N GLU A 133 35.33 -24.42 2.90
CA GLU A 133 35.00 -24.62 1.48
C GLU A 133 33.63 -24.05 1.15
N ILE A 134 32.59 -24.53 1.84
CA ILE A 134 31.20 -24.09 1.61
C ILE A 134 31.03 -22.61 1.97
N GLY A 135 31.67 -22.17 3.05
CA GLY A 135 31.62 -20.78 3.48
C GLY A 135 32.27 -19.81 2.49
N ARG A 136 33.27 -20.22 1.69
CA ARG A 136 33.85 -19.36 0.65
C ARG A 136 32.95 -19.24 -0.59
N GLU A 137 32.13 -20.26 -0.85
CA GLU A 137 31.25 -20.31 -2.03
C GLU A 137 29.88 -19.65 -1.78
N ASP A 138 29.40 -19.65 -0.53
CA ASP A 138 28.06 -19.16 -0.17
C ASP A 138 28.11 -18.04 0.90
N LEU A 139 27.66 -16.84 0.52
CA LEU A 139 27.57 -15.67 1.40
C LEU A 139 26.68 -15.90 2.62
N THR A 140 25.57 -16.63 2.46
CA THR A 140 24.63 -16.94 3.54
C THR A 140 25.33 -17.80 4.59
N VAL A 141 26.05 -18.83 4.16
CA VAL A 141 26.84 -19.69 5.05
C VAL A 141 27.96 -18.89 5.72
N ALA A 142 28.68 -18.05 4.97
CA ALA A 142 29.72 -17.18 5.53
C ALA A 142 29.18 -16.25 6.63
N THR A 143 28.03 -15.64 6.38
CA THR A 143 27.35 -14.75 7.33
C THR A 143 26.93 -15.52 8.57
N ASN A 144 26.34 -16.70 8.39
CA ASN A 144 25.92 -17.57 9.47
C ASN A 144 27.11 -17.97 10.38
N LEU A 145 28.23 -18.35 9.76
CA LEU A 145 29.47 -18.70 10.46
C LEU A 145 30.11 -17.50 11.18
N GLN A 146 30.02 -16.28 10.65
CA GLN A 146 30.53 -15.10 11.35
C GLN A 146 29.89 -14.94 12.72
N GLU A 147 28.64 -15.38 12.89
CA GLU A 147 27.86 -15.29 14.12
C GLU A 147 28.04 -16.47 15.07
N ALA A 148 29.00 -17.35 14.77
CA ALA A 148 29.29 -18.53 15.57
C ALA A 148 29.63 -18.19 17.02
N ARG A 149 28.97 -18.90 17.94
CA ARG A 149 29.15 -18.87 19.39
C ARG A 149 29.27 -20.31 19.91
N LEU A 150 30.36 -20.61 20.61
CA LEU A 150 30.56 -21.91 21.22
C LEU A 150 29.51 -22.15 22.31
N LEU A 151 28.85 -23.31 22.26
CA LEU A 151 27.96 -23.77 23.34
C LEU A 151 28.73 -24.71 24.28
N CYS A 152 29.36 -25.75 23.72
CA CYS A 152 30.17 -26.72 24.46
C CYS A 152 31.07 -27.55 23.55
N GLY A 153 31.98 -28.34 24.14
CA GLY A 153 32.95 -29.18 23.45
C GLY A 153 34.33 -28.53 23.32
N SER A 154 35.09 -28.89 22.30
CA SER A 154 36.49 -28.48 22.12
C SER A 154 36.62 -26.97 21.83
N GLU A 155 37.22 -26.22 22.75
CA GLU A 155 37.57 -24.81 22.52
C GLU A 155 38.61 -24.66 21.41
N GLU A 156 39.56 -25.60 21.29
CA GLU A 156 40.60 -25.58 20.27
C GLU A 156 40.00 -25.69 18.85
N THR A 157 39.07 -26.62 18.65
CA THR A 157 38.38 -26.79 17.35
C THR A 157 37.59 -25.53 17.00
N PHE A 158 36.89 -24.93 17.97
CA PHE A 158 36.17 -23.68 17.75
C PHE A 158 37.12 -22.51 17.43
N TYR A 159 38.25 -22.44 18.11
CA TYR A 159 39.27 -21.43 17.85
C TYR A 159 39.83 -21.54 16.41
N LYS A 160 40.11 -22.76 15.93
CA LYS A 160 40.51 -23.00 14.53
C LYS A 160 39.46 -22.51 13.53
N LEU A 161 38.18 -22.80 13.79
CA LEU A 161 37.07 -22.27 12.98
C LEU A 161 37.05 -20.73 12.99
N LYS A 162 37.20 -20.10 14.17
CA LYS A 162 37.23 -18.63 14.28
C LYS A 162 38.41 -18.02 13.54
N MET A 163 39.62 -18.57 13.66
CA MET A 163 40.79 -18.08 12.90
C MET A 163 40.53 -18.12 11.40
N LEU A 164 39.88 -19.19 10.92
CA LEU A 164 39.53 -19.32 9.51
C LEU A 164 38.54 -18.24 9.05
N ILE A 165 37.46 -18.03 9.81
CA ILE A 165 36.41 -17.05 9.48
C ILE A 165 36.94 -15.62 9.46
N HIS A 166 37.91 -15.28 10.31
CA HIS A 166 38.51 -13.93 10.35
C HIS A 166 39.71 -13.77 9.41
N SER A 167 40.11 -14.82 8.69
CA SER A 167 41.21 -14.71 7.73
C SER A 167 40.84 -13.85 6.52
N GLU A 168 41.83 -13.20 5.92
CA GLU A 168 41.65 -12.37 4.70
C GLU A 168 41.17 -13.20 3.50
N SER A 169 41.53 -14.49 3.44
CA SER A 169 41.13 -15.38 2.34
C SER A 169 39.67 -15.85 2.43
N PHE A 170 39.01 -15.66 3.58
CA PHE A 170 37.62 -16.06 3.79
C PHE A 170 36.69 -14.84 3.66
N TRP A 171 36.23 -14.56 2.44
CA TRP A 171 35.44 -13.37 2.09
C TRP A 171 36.17 -12.04 2.38
N PRO A 172 37.14 -11.61 1.56
CA PRO A 172 37.82 -10.32 1.72
C PRO A 172 36.83 -9.17 1.95
N SER A 173 37.21 -8.19 2.77
CA SER A 173 36.23 -7.23 3.28
C SER A 173 35.49 -6.45 2.19
N GLU A 174 36.16 -6.05 1.11
CA GLU A 174 35.53 -5.38 -0.02
C GLU A 174 34.47 -6.28 -0.69
N THR A 175 34.85 -7.54 -0.97
CA THR A 175 33.96 -8.52 -1.60
C THR A 175 32.73 -8.79 -0.73
N PHE A 176 32.93 -8.96 0.58
CA PHE A 176 31.84 -9.17 1.52
C PHE A 176 30.90 -7.96 1.59
N TYR A 177 31.44 -6.75 1.67
CA TYR A 177 30.66 -5.52 1.70
C TYR A 177 29.79 -5.37 0.44
N ARG A 178 30.38 -5.49 -0.76
CA ARG A 178 29.63 -5.39 -2.03
C ARG A 178 28.50 -6.44 -2.09
N ALA A 179 28.79 -7.68 -1.69
CA ALA A 179 27.81 -8.74 -1.68
C ALA A 179 26.66 -8.47 -0.70
N LYS A 180 26.95 -7.93 0.49
CA LYS A 180 25.92 -7.55 1.49
C LYS A 180 25.08 -6.35 1.09
N ILE A 181 25.66 -5.36 0.41
CA ILE A 181 24.88 -4.27 -0.18
C ILE A 181 23.92 -4.79 -1.25
N GLN A 182 24.37 -5.72 -2.10
CA GLN A 182 23.51 -6.32 -3.12
C GLN A 182 22.38 -7.15 -2.49
N GLU A 183 22.68 -8.00 -1.49
CA GLU A 183 21.67 -8.76 -0.73
C GLU A 183 20.62 -7.84 -0.09
N GLN A 184 21.02 -6.68 0.45
CA GLN A 184 20.09 -5.69 1.00
C GLN A 184 19.22 -5.08 -0.10
N ARG A 185 19.78 -4.70 -1.26
CA ARG A 185 19.02 -4.15 -2.39
C ARG A 185 17.97 -5.14 -2.91
N ASP A 186 18.36 -6.39 -3.12
CA ASP A 186 17.46 -7.43 -3.63
C ASP A 186 16.35 -7.76 -2.61
N ARG A 187 16.67 -7.70 -1.32
CA ARG A 187 15.67 -7.80 -0.25
C ARG A 187 14.71 -6.62 -0.26
N HIS A 188 15.19 -5.38 -0.29
CA HIS A 188 14.33 -4.19 -0.28
C HIS A 188 13.40 -4.15 -1.51
N ALA A 189 13.91 -4.53 -2.70
CA ALA A 189 13.14 -4.58 -3.93
C ALA A 189 11.93 -5.54 -3.85
N ARG A 190 12.08 -6.69 -3.18
CA ARG A 190 10.98 -7.64 -2.93
C ARG A 190 9.83 -7.05 -2.09
N TYR A 191 10.09 -5.97 -1.36
CA TYR A 191 9.10 -5.22 -0.57
C TYR A 191 8.86 -3.81 -1.14
N HIS A 192 9.03 -3.64 -2.46
CA HIS A 192 8.80 -2.38 -3.19
C HIS A 192 9.60 -1.16 -2.67
N ASP A 193 10.76 -1.41 -2.06
CA ASP A 193 11.67 -0.38 -1.52
C ASP A 193 11.00 0.65 -0.58
N THR A 194 9.90 0.24 0.08
CA THR A 194 9.12 1.11 0.97
C THR A 194 9.09 0.59 2.39
N THR A 195 9.22 1.50 3.36
CA THR A 195 9.01 1.19 4.79
C THR A 195 7.52 1.14 5.14
N TYR A 196 6.62 1.56 4.23
CA TYR A 196 5.26 2.02 4.57
C TYR A 196 4.13 1.09 4.10
N ASN A 197 4.42 -0.17 3.76
CA ASN A 197 3.37 -1.16 3.42
C ASN A 197 2.52 -1.46 4.68
N LEU A 198 1.19 -1.51 4.55
CA LEU A 198 0.25 -1.78 5.64
C LEU A 198 0.35 -3.18 6.26
N GLU A 199 0.93 -4.16 5.54
CA GLU A 199 1.25 -5.49 6.09
C GLU A 199 2.77 -5.75 6.06
N PRO A 200 3.56 -5.02 6.87
CA PRO A 200 5.02 -5.04 6.76
C PRO A 200 5.61 -6.32 7.36
N ASP A 201 6.77 -6.73 6.84
CA ASP A 201 7.63 -7.74 7.47
C ASP A 201 8.58 -7.07 8.47
N ILE A 202 8.54 -7.48 9.75
CA ILE A 202 9.32 -6.87 10.84
C ILE A 202 10.84 -7.04 10.63
N LYS A 203 11.25 -8.11 9.93
CA LYS A 203 12.66 -8.45 9.72
C LYS A 203 13.20 -7.87 8.42
N SER A 204 12.45 -7.98 7.34
CA SER A 204 12.98 -7.88 5.97
C SER A 204 12.61 -6.60 5.23
N THR A 205 11.58 -5.88 5.65
CA THR A 205 11.23 -4.55 5.12
C THR A 205 12.41 -3.58 5.31
N PRO A 206 12.62 -2.57 4.44
CA PRO A 206 13.56 -1.49 4.72
C PRO A 206 13.39 -0.93 6.13
N GLY A 207 14.50 -0.67 6.82
CA GLY A 207 14.49 -0.26 8.23
C GLY A 207 14.16 -1.37 9.24
N GLY A 208 13.90 -2.61 8.81
CA GLY A 208 13.62 -3.75 9.68
C GLY A 208 14.88 -4.30 10.36
N LEU A 209 14.71 -5.35 11.16
CA LEU A 209 15.82 -5.95 11.95
C LEU A 209 17.02 -6.34 11.08
N ARG A 210 16.79 -6.80 9.85
CA ARG A 210 17.87 -7.22 8.94
C ARG A 210 18.76 -6.04 8.53
N ASP A 211 18.25 -4.82 8.46
CA ASP A 211 19.07 -3.63 8.18
C ASP A 211 20.06 -3.35 9.33
N ILE A 212 19.64 -3.59 10.58
CA ILE A 212 20.52 -3.52 11.76
C ILE A 212 21.56 -4.64 11.69
N HIS A 213 21.14 -5.86 11.35
CA HIS A 213 22.06 -7.00 11.20
C HIS A 213 23.10 -6.78 10.10
N THR A 214 22.71 -6.22 8.94
CA THR A 214 23.64 -5.89 7.86
C THR A 214 24.75 -4.94 8.32
N LEU A 215 24.42 -3.93 9.13
CA LEU A 215 25.42 -3.03 9.71
C LEU A 215 26.39 -3.80 10.60
N SER A 216 25.86 -4.64 11.49
CA SER A 216 26.68 -5.47 12.39
C SER A 216 27.57 -6.46 11.64
N TRP A 217 27.08 -7.09 10.57
CA TRP A 217 27.87 -8.03 9.76
C TRP A 217 29.02 -7.35 9.02
N VAL A 218 28.73 -6.23 8.35
CA VAL A 218 29.77 -5.47 7.65
C VAL A 218 30.81 -4.98 8.64
N ALA A 219 30.37 -4.43 9.78
CA ALA A 219 31.29 -3.92 10.80
C ALA A 219 32.13 -5.04 11.44
N ARG A 220 31.53 -6.20 11.73
CA ARG A 220 32.23 -7.37 12.27
C ARG A 220 33.26 -7.91 11.31
N ARG A 221 32.95 -7.97 10.01
CA ARG A 221 33.89 -8.48 9.02
C ARG A 221 35.06 -7.54 8.78
N HIS A 222 34.82 -6.24 8.65
CA HIS A 222 35.88 -5.29 8.32
C HIS A 222 36.69 -4.83 9.55
N PHE A 223 36.03 -4.54 10.67
CA PHE A 223 36.67 -3.94 11.85
C PHE A 223 36.82 -4.91 13.04
N GLY A 224 36.29 -6.13 12.94
CA GLY A 224 36.23 -7.06 14.07
C GLY A 224 35.23 -6.66 15.16
N ALA A 225 34.40 -5.63 14.93
CA ALA A 225 33.39 -5.18 15.89
C ALA A 225 32.28 -6.23 16.05
N THR A 226 32.22 -6.86 17.21
CA THR A 226 31.26 -7.93 17.53
C THR A 226 29.92 -7.44 18.05
N SER A 227 29.81 -6.14 18.35
CA SER A 227 28.58 -5.50 18.83
C SER A 227 28.42 -4.07 18.30
N LEU A 228 27.18 -3.56 18.32
CA LEU A 228 26.90 -2.15 18.03
C LEU A 228 27.68 -1.18 18.94
N LEU A 229 27.97 -1.58 20.18
CA LEU A 229 28.77 -0.80 21.12
C LEU A 229 30.24 -0.72 20.69
N GLU A 230 30.80 -1.82 20.17
CA GLU A 230 32.18 -1.79 19.67
C GLU A 230 32.30 -0.90 18.42
N MET A 231 31.26 -0.85 17.58
CA MET A 231 31.22 0.07 16.44
C MET A 231 31.34 1.55 16.83
N SER A 232 30.87 1.95 18.02
CA SER A 232 31.06 3.32 18.50
C SER A 232 32.52 3.62 18.86
N ARG A 233 33.24 2.62 19.39
CA ARG A 233 34.68 2.73 19.69
C ARG A 233 35.54 2.93 18.44
N PHE A 234 35.10 2.41 17.30
CA PHE A 234 35.74 2.63 16.00
C PHE A 234 35.34 3.94 15.31
N GLY A 235 34.50 4.78 15.93
CA GLY A 235 34.14 6.10 15.41
C GLY A 235 33.05 6.12 14.33
N PHE A 236 32.45 4.97 14.00
CA PHE A 236 31.36 4.91 13.02
C PHE A 236 30.02 5.38 13.58
N LEU A 237 29.79 5.12 14.87
CA LEU A 237 28.59 5.55 15.59
C LEU A 237 28.98 6.54 16.68
N THR A 238 28.21 7.62 16.79
CA THR A 238 28.18 8.42 18.02
C THR A 238 27.37 7.70 19.10
N ASP A 239 27.59 8.01 20.38
CA ASP A 239 26.81 7.43 21.49
C ASP A 239 25.29 7.64 21.31
N ALA A 240 24.89 8.78 20.75
CA ALA A 240 23.49 9.09 20.49
C ALA A 240 22.90 8.21 19.36
N GLU A 241 23.68 7.92 18.32
CA GLU A 241 23.27 7.04 17.22
C GLU A 241 23.20 5.57 17.67
N TYR A 242 24.15 5.14 18.52
CA TYR A 242 24.13 3.82 19.15
C TYR A 242 22.86 3.62 19.99
N ARG A 243 22.58 4.53 20.94
CA ARG A 243 21.38 4.44 21.79
C ARG A 243 20.10 4.41 20.97
N GLU A 244 20.03 5.21 19.92
CA GLU A 244 18.89 5.19 19.01
C GLU A 244 18.71 3.85 18.29
N LEU A 245 19.78 3.19 17.81
CA LEU A 245 19.65 1.86 17.20
C LEU A 245 19.18 0.82 18.22
N VAL A 246 19.67 0.89 19.46
CA VAL A 246 19.24 -0.01 20.55
C VAL A 246 17.76 0.20 20.87
N GLU A 247 17.30 1.44 21.00
CA GLU A 247 15.87 1.76 21.20
C GLU A 247 15.01 1.22 20.04
N CYS A 248 15.47 1.38 18.81
CA CYS A 248 14.73 0.89 17.64
C CYS A 248 14.69 -0.65 17.62
N GLN A 249 15.81 -1.30 17.94
CA GLN A 249 15.89 -2.76 18.02
C GLN A 249 14.96 -3.30 19.11
N ASP A 250 14.96 -2.71 20.31
CA ASP A 250 14.09 -3.08 21.42
C ASP A 250 12.62 -3.01 21.02
N PHE A 251 12.20 -1.89 20.40
CA PHE A 251 10.82 -1.76 19.92
C PHE A 251 10.46 -2.83 18.87
N LEU A 252 11.32 -3.05 17.87
CA LEU A 252 11.09 -4.09 16.85
C LEU A 252 11.06 -5.50 17.46
N TRP A 253 11.86 -5.76 18.50
CA TRP A 253 11.82 -7.00 19.25
C TRP A 253 10.52 -7.17 20.01
N ARG A 254 10.01 -6.11 20.67
CA ARG A 254 8.70 -6.14 21.34
C ARG A 254 7.59 -6.49 20.36
N VAL A 255 7.54 -5.84 19.20
CA VAL A 255 6.53 -6.13 18.15
C VAL A 255 6.65 -7.56 17.65
N ARG A 256 7.87 -8.02 17.35
CA ARG A 256 8.11 -9.40 16.89
C ARG A 256 7.73 -10.43 17.95
N PHE A 257 8.05 -10.20 19.21
CA PHE A 257 7.70 -11.08 20.31
C PHE A 257 6.18 -11.17 20.48
N ALA A 258 5.49 -10.02 20.49
CA ALA A 258 4.03 -9.94 20.56
C ALA A 258 3.35 -10.70 19.41
N LEU A 259 3.86 -10.58 18.18
CA LEU A 259 3.38 -11.34 17.03
C LEU A 259 3.59 -12.85 17.23
N HIS A 260 4.80 -13.25 17.63
CA HIS A 260 5.16 -14.67 17.71
C HIS A 260 4.46 -15.43 18.85
N ILE A 261 3.98 -14.76 19.91
CA ILE A 261 3.15 -15.41 20.94
C ILE A 261 1.68 -15.59 20.53
N GLU A 262 1.27 -14.95 19.44
CA GLU A 262 -0.07 -15.08 18.82
C GLU A 262 -0.10 -16.06 17.65
N LEU A 263 1.04 -16.23 16.99
CA LEU A 263 1.18 -17.17 15.89
C LEU A 263 1.31 -18.62 16.37
N LYS A 264 0.81 -19.54 15.56
CA LYS A 264 1.03 -20.99 15.71
C LYS A 264 2.20 -21.52 14.88
N ARG A 265 2.63 -20.74 13.89
CA ARG A 265 3.71 -21.07 12.94
C ARG A 265 4.51 -19.81 12.67
N TYR A 266 5.78 -19.98 12.33
CA TYR A 266 6.67 -18.87 12.02
C TYR A 266 6.11 -17.97 10.90
N ASP A 267 5.97 -16.69 11.20
CA ASP A 267 5.76 -15.61 10.23
C ASP A 267 6.24 -14.30 10.89
N ASN A 268 6.85 -13.39 10.13
CA ASN A 268 7.22 -12.05 10.63
C ASN A 268 6.38 -10.95 10.00
N ARG A 269 5.37 -11.30 9.17
CA ARG A 269 4.49 -10.34 8.55
C ARG A 269 3.38 -9.94 9.51
N LEU A 270 3.26 -8.64 9.74
CA LEU A 270 2.22 -8.06 10.56
C LEU A 270 0.96 -7.80 9.72
N ILE A 271 0.31 -8.89 9.29
CA ILE A 271 -0.94 -8.83 8.51
C ILE A 271 -2.09 -8.27 9.34
N PHE A 272 -3.12 -7.74 8.69
CA PHE A 272 -4.28 -7.10 9.35
C PHE A 272 -4.91 -8.01 10.43
N ALA A 273 -4.94 -9.31 10.18
CA ALA A 273 -5.49 -10.31 11.10
C ALA A 273 -4.83 -10.34 12.49
N HIS A 274 -3.55 -9.96 12.58
CA HIS A 274 -2.77 -10.02 13.82
C HIS A 274 -2.58 -8.65 14.47
N GLN A 275 -2.73 -7.57 13.70
CA GLN A 275 -2.43 -6.21 14.15
C GLN A 275 -3.20 -5.80 15.43
N ALA A 276 -4.49 -6.12 15.51
CA ALA A 276 -5.31 -5.77 16.68
C ALA A 276 -4.79 -6.43 17.96
N GLN A 277 -4.53 -7.75 17.92
CA GLN A 277 -4.06 -8.51 19.07
C GLN A 277 -2.63 -8.12 19.47
N VAL A 278 -1.76 -7.87 18.48
CA VAL A 278 -0.39 -7.39 18.72
C VAL A 278 -0.42 -6.00 19.36
N ALA A 279 -1.30 -5.10 18.92
CA ALA A 279 -1.46 -3.78 19.53
C ALA A 279 -1.90 -3.88 21.00
N GLU A 280 -2.88 -4.75 21.29
CA GLU A 280 -3.32 -5.02 22.66
C GLU A 280 -2.17 -5.54 23.54
N HIS A 281 -1.42 -6.53 23.06
CA HIS A 281 -0.28 -7.10 23.78
C HIS A 281 0.82 -6.09 24.10
N LEU A 282 0.99 -5.09 23.24
CA LEU A 282 1.97 -4.02 23.43
C LEU A 282 1.43 -2.88 24.32
N GLY A 283 0.17 -2.93 24.73
CA GLY A 283 -0.48 -1.95 25.60
C GLY A 283 -1.12 -0.77 24.87
N PHE A 284 -1.28 -0.82 23.55
CA PHE A 284 -1.98 0.22 22.81
C PHE A 284 -3.50 0.04 22.98
N THR A 285 -4.19 1.13 23.31
CA THR A 285 -5.63 1.14 23.56
C THR A 285 -6.33 2.27 22.79
N GLY A 286 -7.60 2.07 22.45
CA GLY A 286 -8.40 3.05 21.73
C GLY A 286 -9.69 2.46 21.17
N GLU A 287 -10.63 3.32 20.76
CA GLU A 287 -11.87 2.90 20.09
C GLU A 287 -11.62 2.51 18.63
N GLY A 288 -12.34 1.49 18.14
CA GLY A 288 -12.21 1.02 16.76
C GLY A 288 -10.77 0.60 16.43
N ASN A 289 -10.23 1.13 15.32
CA ASN A 289 -8.88 0.79 14.84
C ASN A 289 -7.76 1.62 15.46
N ARG A 290 -8.08 2.56 16.38
CA ARG A 290 -7.12 3.55 16.89
C ARG A 290 -5.90 2.93 17.57
N ALA A 291 -6.08 1.83 18.31
CA ALA A 291 -4.97 1.13 18.96
C ALA A 291 -3.95 0.61 17.93
N VAL A 292 -4.44 0.04 16.82
CA VAL A 292 -3.60 -0.43 15.72
C VAL A 292 -2.89 0.73 15.04
N GLU A 293 -3.60 1.81 14.71
CA GLU A 293 -3.03 2.97 14.06
C GLU A 293 -1.91 3.62 14.90
N MET A 294 -2.08 3.67 16.23
CA MET A 294 -1.05 4.16 17.15
C MET A 294 0.20 3.27 17.16
N MET A 295 0.03 1.95 17.29
CA MET A 295 1.13 0.99 17.25
C MET A 295 1.89 1.08 15.92
N MET A 296 1.16 1.05 14.81
CA MET A 296 1.74 1.06 13.47
C MET A 296 2.44 2.39 13.16
N LYS A 297 1.93 3.51 13.68
CA LYS A 297 2.60 4.81 13.58
C LYS A 297 3.95 4.83 14.28
N GLU A 298 4.06 4.26 15.47
CA GLU A 298 5.33 4.09 16.16
C GLU A 298 6.27 3.12 15.42
N PHE A 299 5.71 2.04 14.87
CA PHE A 299 6.44 1.07 14.04
C PHE A 299 7.07 1.70 12.79
N TYR A 300 6.30 2.44 11.97
CA TYR A 300 6.85 3.10 10.78
C TYR A 300 7.88 4.18 11.10
N ARG A 301 7.68 4.93 12.20
CA ARG A 301 8.66 5.90 12.68
C ARG A 301 9.96 5.22 13.10
N THR A 302 9.87 4.05 13.71
CA THR A 302 11.03 3.22 14.09
C THR A 302 11.77 2.71 12.85
N LEU A 303 11.07 2.12 11.87
CA LEU A 303 11.67 1.67 10.61
C LEU A 303 12.41 2.81 9.90
N ARG A 304 11.82 4.01 9.87
CA ARG A 304 12.45 5.18 9.24
C ARG A 304 13.73 5.62 9.95
N ARG A 305 13.77 5.61 11.29
CA ARG A 305 14.98 5.92 12.06
C ARG A 305 16.11 4.95 11.72
N VAL A 306 15.80 3.65 11.67
CA VAL A 306 16.75 2.60 11.28
C VAL A 306 17.20 2.78 9.84
N ALA A 307 16.28 3.00 8.90
CA ALA A 307 16.61 3.17 7.48
C ALA A 307 17.53 4.39 7.23
N GLU A 308 17.29 5.50 7.93
CA GLU A 308 18.12 6.70 7.83
C GLU A 308 19.55 6.45 8.34
N LEU A 309 19.69 5.76 9.49
CA LEU A 309 21.00 5.38 10.04
C LEU A 309 21.70 4.32 9.19
N ASN A 310 20.99 3.28 8.74
CA ASN A 310 21.54 2.24 7.88
C ASN A 310 22.12 2.85 6.60
N LYS A 311 21.36 3.72 5.92
CA LYS A 311 21.85 4.40 4.71
C LYS A 311 23.09 5.26 4.98
N MET A 312 23.12 5.98 6.10
CA MET A 312 24.27 6.82 6.48
C MET A 312 25.52 5.98 6.74
N LEU A 313 25.39 4.94 7.56
CA LEU A 313 26.50 4.11 8.02
C LEU A 313 27.06 3.23 6.90
N LEU A 314 26.20 2.65 6.05
CA LEU A 314 26.66 1.91 4.88
C LEU A 314 27.46 2.80 3.94
N ARG A 315 27.13 4.09 3.81
CA ARG A 315 27.94 5.03 3.02
C ARG A 315 29.27 5.37 3.68
N LEU A 316 29.34 5.46 5.00
CA LEU A 316 30.62 5.59 5.71
C LEU A 316 31.50 4.34 5.49
N PHE A 317 30.88 3.16 5.50
CA PHE A 317 31.58 1.91 5.16
C PHE A 317 32.02 1.89 3.70
N ASP A 318 31.20 2.36 2.76
CA ASP A 318 31.57 2.49 1.35
C ASP A 318 32.88 3.26 1.18
N GLN A 319 32.96 4.43 1.83
CA GLN A 319 34.15 5.29 1.80
C GLN A 319 35.37 4.63 2.45
N ALA A 320 35.19 3.97 3.60
CA ALA A 320 36.27 3.33 4.33
C ALA A 320 36.78 2.04 3.65
N ILE A 321 35.88 1.25 3.05
CA ILE A 321 36.18 -0.10 2.55
C ILE A 321 36.55 -0.09 1.06
N LEU A 322 35.81 0.64 0.22
CA LEU A 322 35.97 0.55 -1.23
C LEU A 322 36.94 1.58 -1.79
N ASN A 323 36.93 2.78 -1.23
CA ASN A 323 37.73 3.87 -1.76
C ASN A 323 39.07 3.99 -1.03
N ASN A 324 39.38 3.13 -0.05
CA ASN A 324 40.51 3.32 0.87
C ASN A 324 40.56 4.72 1.50
N GLY A 325 39.40 5.36 1.67
CA GLY A 325 39.30 6.76 2.12
C GLY A 325 39.59 7.83 1.06
N GLU A 326 39.77 7.47 -0.22
CA GLU A 326 39.89 8.44 -1.30
C GLU A 326 38.55 9.15 -1.57
N GLU A 327 38.60 10.48 -1.53
CA GLU A 327 37.46 11.33 -1.82
C GLU A 327 37.54 11.89 -3.24
N ALA A 328 36.40 11.92 -3.94
CA ALA A 328 36.30 12.66 -5.20
C ALA A 328 36.67 14.13 -4.99
N VAL A 329 37.24 14.75 -6.02
CA VAL A 329 37.61 16.18 -5.98
C VAL A 329 36.37 17.03 -5.64
N ALA A 330 36.52 17.94 -4.70
CA ALA A 330 35.46 18.86 -4.31
C ALA A 330 35.26 19.94 -5.37
N GLU A 331 34.03 20.08 -5.84
CA GLU A 331 33.56 21.21 -6.63
C GLU A 331 32.79 22.15 -5.71
N ILE A 332 33.29 23.38 -5.53
CA ILE A 332 32.66 24.36 -4.66
C ILE A 332 31.39 24.89 -5.35
N LEU A 333 30.24 24.75 -4.68
CA LEU A 333 28.97 25.29 -5.16
C LEU A 333 28.78 26.73 -4.68
N ASP A 334 29.03 26.96 -3.38
CA ASP A 334 29.01 28.28 -2.74
C ASP A 334 29.82 28.27 -1.42
N ASP A 335 29.66 29.31 -0.58
CA ASP A 335 30.35 29.45 0.72
C ASP A 335 30.01 28.36 1.75
N ASP A 336 28.87 27.69 1.58
CA ASP A 336 28.30 26.74 2.54
C ASP A 336 28.29 25.31 2.02
N PHE A 337 28.27 25.10 0.70
CA PHE A 337 28.14 23.80 0.05
C PHE A 337 29.20 23.54 -1.02
N GLN A 338 29.56 22.26 -1.10
CA GLN A 338 30.39 21.70 -2.17
C GLN A 338 29.78 20.38 -2.63
N ARG A 339 30.21 19.91 -3.81
CA ARG A 339 29.84 18.61 -4.36
C ARG A 339 31.08 17.73 -4.48
N ARG A 340 30.96 16.46 -4.12
CA ARG A 340 31.96 15.41 -4.41
C ARG A 340 31.30 14.28 -5.16
N GLY A 341 31.63 14.14 -6.44
CA GLY A 341 30.94 13.20 -7.32
C GLY A 341 29.44 13.50 -7.38
N ASN A 342 28.61 12.55 -6.93
CA ASN A 342 27.15 12.70 -6.89
C ASN A 342 26.59 13.13 -5.52
N LEU A 343 27.45 13.56 -4.58
CA LEU A 343 27.06 13.90 -3.21
C LEU A 343 27.23 15.38 -2.92
N ILE A 344 26.24 16.00 -2.28
CA ILE A 344 26.36 17.34 -1.71
C ILE A 344 26.87 17.29 -0.27
N GLU A 345 27.77 18.20 0.07
CA GLU A 345 28.43 18.31 1.36
C GLU A 345 28.38 19.75 1.89
N ALA A 346 28.12 19.90 3.19
CA ALA A 346 28.32 21.15 3.88
C ALA A 346 29.82 21.40 4.13
N ARG A 347 30.29 22.60 3.82
CA ARG A 347 31.70 23.02 3.98
C ARG A 347 32.05 23.37 5.43
N LYS A 348 31.05 23.77 6.23
CA LYS A 348 31.23 24.27 7.60
C LYS A 348 30.70 23.27 8.63
N PRO A 349 31.44 22.99 9.72
CA PRO A 349 30.94 22.17 10.82
C PRO A 349 29.75 22.88 11.48
N ALA A 350 28.73 22.12 11.88
CA ALA A 350 27.54 22.64 12.56
C ALA A 350 26.74 23.77 11.84
N LEU A 351 26.99 24.03 10.54
CA LEU A 351 26.19 24.88 9.63
C LEU A 351 24.68 24.88 9.96
N PHE A 352 24.02 23.71 9.91
CA PHE A 352 22.57 23.63 10.14
C PHE A 352 22.13 23.91 11.58
N GLN A 353 23.02 23.83 12.57
CA GLN A 353 22.71 24.22 13.95
C GLN A 353 22.81 25.74 14.11
N ALA A 354 23.83 26.36 13.49
CA ALA A 354 24.03 27.79 13.53
C ALA A 354 23.02 28.56 12.66
N ARG A 355 22.70 28.01 11.49
CA ARG A 355 21.81 28.59 10.47
C ARG A 355 20.86 27.53 9.90
N PRO A 356 19.77 27.19 10.63
CA PRO A 356 18.84 26.14 10.23
C PRO A 356 18.20 26.32 8.85
N GLU A 357 18.00 27.55 8.40
CA GLU A 357 17.45 27.89 7.09
C GLU A 357 18.32 27.39 5.93
N THR A 358 19.62 27.20 6.15
CA THR A 358 20.55 26.66 5.13
C THR A 358 20.29 25.20 4.78
N ILE A 359 19.48 24.49 5.59
CA ILE A 359 18.98 23.16 5.21
C ILE A 359 18.25 23.24 3.87
N LEU A 360 17.51 24.31 3.60
CA LEU A 360 16.75 24.48 2.35
C LEU A 360 17.65 24.85 1.16
N ASP A 361 18.75 25.58 1.39
CA ASP A 361 19.74 25.87 0.34
C ASP A 361 20.32 24.58 -0.24
N MET A 362 20.59 23.58 0.62
CA MET A 362 21.04 22.25 0.18
C MET A 362 20.07 21.61 -0.82
N PHE A 363 18.76 21.74 -0.60
CA PHE A 363 17.75 21.17 -1.50
C PHE A 363 17.53 22.01 -2.76
N ILE A 364 17.77 23.32 -2.70
CA ILE A 364 17.81 24.19 -3.88
C ILE A 364 18.99 23.77 -4.76
N HIS A 365 20.18 23.52 -4.21
CA HIS A 365 21.32 22.97 -4.95
C HIS A 365 21.00 21.61 -5.60
N ILE A 366 20.36 20.69 -4.86
CA ILE A 366 19.91 19.40 -5.40
C ILE A 366 18.91 19.59 -6.56
N ALA A 367 18.05 20.61 -6.50
CA ALA A 367 17.10 20.89 -7.57
C ALA A 367 17.77 21.53 -8.80
N ASN A 368 18.81 22.34 -8.59
CA ASN A 368 19.60 22.99 -9.63
C ASN A 368 20.49 22.00 -10.40
N ASP A 369 21.06 21.01 -9.71
CA ASP A 369 22.02 20.06 -10.29
C ASP A 369 21.52 18.62 -10.17
N SER A 370 21.07 18.06 -11.30
CA SER A 370 20.56 16.69 -11.39
C SER A 370 21.61 15.60 -11.16
N SER A 371 22.90 15.95 -11.21
CA SER A 371 24.01 15.06 -10.89
C SER A 371 24.21 14.89 -9.39
N ILE A 372 23.63 15.77 -8.56
CA ILE A 372 23.57 15.58 -7.11
C ILE A 372 22.46 14.58 -6.78
N GLU A 373 22.86 13.37 -6.46
CA GLU A 373 21.95 12.27 -6.24
C GLU A 373 21.54 12.10 -4.78
N SER A 374 22.40 12.51 -3.84
CA SER A 374 22.14 12.40 -2.42
C SER A 374 23.07 13.28 -1.58
N VAL A 375 22.98 13.15 -0.25
CA VAL A 375 23.75 13.94 0.71
C VAL A 375 24.91 13.10 1.25
N ALA A 376 26.06 13.72 1.47
CA ALA A 376 27.21 13.06 2.06
C ALA A 376 26.96 12.64 3.53
N PRO A 377 27.57 11.55 4.01
CA PRO A 377 27.28 11.01 5.34
C PRO A 377 27.54 11.99 6.49
N THR A 378 28.61 12.78 6.41
CA THR A 378 28.96 13.81 7.40
C THR A 378 27.88 14.90 7.48
N THR A 379 27.39 15.33 6.32
CA THR A 379 26.32 16.34 6.20
C THR A 379 24.98 15.78 6.64
N MET A 380 24.70 14.50 6.37
CA MET A 380 23.52 13.79 6.91
C MET A 380 23.55 13.74 8.44
N ARG A 381 24.68 13.38 9.05
CA ARG A 381 24.86 13.36 10.51
C ARG A 381 24.64 14.74 11.14
N GLN A 382 25.19 15.77 10.50
CA GLN A 382 24.98 17.17 10.88
C GLN A 382 23.50 17.57 10.81
N LEU A 383 22.81 17.21 9.72
CA LEU A 383 21.38 17.46 9.54
C LEU A 383 20.53 16.76 10.62
N ARG A 384 20.81 15.49 10.90
CA ARG A 384 20.14 14.72 11.96
C ARG A 384 20.29 15.39 13.32
N THR A 385 21.51 15.82 13.64
CA THR A 385 21.80 16.47 14.93
C THR A 385 21.14 17.84 15.01
N ALA A 386 21.16 18.63 13.93
CA ALA A 386 20.47 19.91 13.87
C ALA A 386 18.97 19.75 14.08
N ARG A 387 18.32 18.83 13.33
CA ARG A 387 16.88 18.55 13.45
C ARG A 387 16.45 18.18 14.88
N ARG A 388 17.26 17.41 15.61
CA ARG A 388 16.98 17.06 17.02
C ARG A 388 17.10 18.21 18.00
N ARG A 389 17.88 19.23 17.65
CA ARG A 389 18.14 20.42 18.47
C ARG A 389 17.31 21.63 18.04
N LEU A 390 16.42 21.47 17.05
CA LEU A 390 15.52 22.55 16.65
C LEU A 390 14.53 22.84 17.78
N ASN A 391 14.59 24.05 18.31
CA ASN A 391 13.64 24.54 19.33
C ASN A 391 12.34 25.08 18.72
N LYS A 392 12.29 25.25 17.40
CA LYS A 392 11.14 25.73 16.64
C LYS A 392 11.14 25.11 15.24
N PHE A 393 9.96 24.99 14.64
CA PHE A 393 9.81 24.50 13.25
C PHE A 393 10.42 25.50 12.25
N LEU A 394 10.97 25.00 11.15
CA LEU A 394 11.67 25.87 10.18
C LEU A 394 10.73 26.89 9.54
N HIS A 395 9.43 26.61 9.34
CA HIS A 395 8.48 27.57 8.77
C HIS A 395 8.38 28.88 9.59
N THR A 396 8.74 28.85 10.88
CA THR A 396 8.73 30.04 11.75
C THR A 396 9.91 30.99 11.51
N ILE A 397 10.87 30.60 10.66
CA ILE A 397 12.03 31.40 10.27
C ILE A 397 11.71 32.07 8.92
N PRO A 398 11.65 33.42 8.82
CA PRO A 398 11.31 34.12 7.58
C PRO A 398 12.16 33.70 6.38
N GLU A 399 13.47 33.62 6.56
CA GLU A 399 14.44 33.23 5.52
C GLU A 399 14.20 31.78 5.05
N ALA A 400 13.76 30.90 5.94
CA ALA A 400 13.41 29.54 5.57
C ALA A 400 12.13 29.50 4.72
N ARG A 401 11.14 30.37 4.98
CA ARG A 401 9.93 30.47 4.16
C ARG A 401 10.24 30.94 2.75
N GLU A 402 11.11 31.94 2.62
CA GLU A 402 11.57 32.44 1.31
C GLU A 402 12.25 31.32 0.52
N LYS A 403 13.16 30.58 1.14
CA LYS A 403 13.85 29.44 0.51
C LYS A 403 12.92 28.28 0.17
N PHE A 404 11.96 27.99 1.04
CA PHE A 404 10.95 26.95 0.75
C PHE A 404 10.12 27.33 -0.47
N MET A 405 9.65 28.58 -0.56
CA MET A 405 8.90 29.05 -1.73
C MET A 405 9.77 29.12 -2.99
N ALA A 406 11.05 29.47 -2.87
CA ALA A 406 12.00 29.38 -3.98
C ALA A 406 12.13 27.94 -4.49
N LEU A 407 12.22 26.97 -3.58
CA LEU A 407 12.26 25.55 -3.93
C LEU A 407 10.95 25.07 -4.57
N VAL A 408 9.79 25.43 -4.02
CA VAL A 408 8.47 25.05 -4.58
C VAL A 408 8.30 25.57 -6.01
N ARG A 409 8.78 26.79 -6.29
CA ARG A 409 8.73 27.43 -7.62
C ARG A 409 9.79 26.91 -8.59
N HIS A 410 10.76 26.13 -8.11
CA HIS A 410 11.84 25.62 -8.93
C HIS A 410 11.29 24.63 -9.97
N PRO A 411 11.70 24.70 -11.26
CA PRO A 411 11.19 23.81 -12.31
C PRO A 411 11.42 22.33 -12.03
N ASN A 412 12.50 22.00 -11.31
CA ASN A 412 12.85 20.62 -10.92
C ASN A 412 12.50 20.28 -9.46
N ALA A 413 11.64 21.06 -8.79
CA ALA A 413 11.32 20.87 -7.37
C ALA A 413 10.91 19.43 -7.03
N LEU A 414 10.05 18.86 -7.88
CA LEU A 414 9.46 17.54 -7.66
C LEU A 414 10.35 16.36 -8.12
N HIS A 415 11.52 16.63 -8.70
CA HIS A 415 12.40 15.57 -9.19
C HIS A 415 13.02 14.76 -8.05
N ARG A 416 13.91 15.38 -7.25
CA ARG A 416 14.60 14.70 -6.12
C ARG A 416 14.42 15.41 -4.79
N ALA A 417 14.31 16.74 -4.79
CA ALA A 417 14.37 17.55 -3.57
C ALA A 417 13.30 17.14 -2.54
N PHE A 418 12.00 17.18 -2.87
CA PHE A 418 10.93 16.80 -1.94
C PHE A 418 11.03 15.35 -1.45
N SER A 419 11.42 14.42 -2.33
CA SER A 419 11.63 13.02 -1.94
C SER A 419 12.77 12.88 -0.92
N LEU A 420 13.87 13.63 -1.09
CA LEU A 420 14.97 13.63 -0.13
C LEU A 420 14.63 14.40 1.15
N MET A 421 13.92 15.54 1.07
CA MET A 421 13.43 16.27 2.24
C MET A 421 12.52 15.40 3.09
N HIS A 422 11.67 14.59 2.46
CA HIS A 422 10.89 13.59 3.15
C HIS A 422 11.79 12.52 3.78
N LYS A 423 12.62 11.82 2.99
CA LYS A 423 13.47 10.73 3.51
C LYS A 423 14.39 11.17 4.66
N LEU A 424 14.97 12.37 4.57
CA LEU A 424 15.86 12.99 5.56
C LEU A 424 15.11 13.81 6.63
N GLY A 425 13.77 13.67 6.69
CA GLY A 425 12.88 14.25 7.72
C GLY A 425 12.87 15.76 7.85
N VAL A 426 13.26 16.46 6.80
CA VAL A 426 13.23 17.91 6.70
C VAL A 426 11.79 18.42 6.63
N LEU A 427 10.88 17.75 5.91
CA LEU A 427 9.46 18.16 5.89
C LEU A 427 8.83 18.12 7.29
N ALA A 428 9.15 17.09 8.09
CA ALA A 428 8.68 16.99 9.47
C ALA A 428 9.32 18.03 10.40
N ALA A 429 10.55 18.46 10.11
CA ALA A 429 11.19 19.57 10.82
C ALA A 429 10.70 20.95 10.34
N TYR A 430 10.14 21.01 9.13
CA TYR A 430 9.65 22.24 8.52
C TYR A 430 8.26 22.61 9.01
N LEU A 431 7.32 21.65 9.01
CA LEU A 431 5.90 21.87 9.26
C LEU A 431 5.38 20.94 10.39
N PRO A 432 4.77 21.47 11.47
CA PRO A 432 4.23 20.65 12.55
C PRO A 432 3.17 19.67 12.07
N GLN A 433 2.29 20.11 11.18
CA GLN A 433 1.24 19.30 10.59
C GLN A 433 1.81 18.06 9.87
N TRP A 434 2.90 18.24 9.11
CA TRP A 434 3.59 17.13 8.46
C TRP A 434 4.15 16.14 9.49
N SER A 435 4.76 16.64 10.57
CA SER A 435 5.27 15.78 11.64
C SER A 435 4.19 14.91 12.29
N GLN A 436 2.93 15.38 12.31
CA GLN A 436 1.81 14.62 12.87
C GLN A 436 1.37 13.47 11.96
N ILE A 437 1.40 13.64 10.64
CA ILE A 437 1.02 12.59 9.69
C ILE A 437 2.14 11.59 9.38
N VAL A 438 3.38 11.86 9.80
CA VAL A 438 4.48 10.91 9.61
C VAL A 438 4.17 9.56 10.26
N GLY A 439 4.13 8.51 9.42
CA GLY A 439 3.81 7.15 9.85
C GLY A 439 2.32 6.92 10.10
N GLN A 440 1.45 7.89 9.82
CA GLN A 440 0.01 7.73 10.01
C GLN A 440 -0.54 6.77 8.95
N MET A 441 -0.94 5.57 9.36
CA MET A 441 -1.70 4.68 8.50
C MET A 441 -3.19 4.96 8.60
N GLN A 442 -3.94 4.47 7.62
CA GLN A 442 -5.39 4.28 7.70
C GLN A 442 -5.64 2.77 7.66
N PHE A 443 -6.45 2.26 8.59
CA PHE A 443 -6.76 0.83 8.64
C PHE A 443 -7.88 0.49 7.63
N ASP A 444 -7.51 0.37 6.36
CA ASP A 444 -8.38 -0.05 5.26
C ASP A 444 -7.57 -0.75 4.15
N LEU A 445 -8.24 -1.43 3.21
CA LEU A 445 -7.59 -2.04 2.03
C LEU A 445 -7.36 -1.04 0.87
N PHE A 446 -7.80 0.21 1.03
CA PHE A 446 -7.73 1.21 -0.02
C PHE A 446 -6.37 1.90 -0.08
N HIS A 447 -5.78 2.18 1.08
CA HIS A 447 -4.47 2.79 1.20
C HIS A 447 -3.39 1.73 1.36
N VAL A 448 -2.35 1.77 0.52
CA VAL A 448 -1.18 0.87 0.68
C VAL A 448 -0.04 1.54 1.45
N TYR A 449 -0.10 2.86 1.61
CA TYR A 449 0.95 3.70 2.18
C TYR A 449 0.42 4.55 3.35
N THR A 450 1.33 4.98 4.23
CA THR A 450 1.03 6.01 5.22
C THR A 450 0.76 7.36 4.55
N VAL A 451 0.02 8.23 5.22
CA VAL A 451 -0.43 9.53 4.68
C VAL A 451 0.74 10.39 4.16
N ASP A 452 1.87 10.38 4.86
CA ASP A 452 3.07 11.13 4.47
C ASP A 452 3.76 10.57 3.22
N GLU A 453 3.88 9.25 3.08
CA GLU A 453 4.45 8.62 1.88
C GLU A 453 3.49 8.74 0.69
N HIS A 454 2.19 8.59 0.92
CA HIS A 454 1.14 8.83 -0.07
C HIS A 454 1.25 10.25 -0.66
N SER A 455 1.37 11.27 0.19
CA SER A 455 1.53 12.66 -0.24
C SER A 455 2.80 12.89 -1.10
N ILE A 456 3.90 12.20 -0.78
CA ILE A 456 5.13 12.26 -1.59
C ILE A 456 4.98 11.53 -2.93
N ARG A 457 4.24 10.42 -2.96
CA ARG A 457 3.91 9.71 -4.21
C ARG A 457 3.02 10.55 -5.10
N LEU A 458 2.04 11.24 -4.54
CA LEU A 458 1.20 12.20 -5.26
C LEU A 458 2.08 13.27 -5.94
N LEU A 459 3.03 13.86 -5.22
CA LEU A 459 4.00 14.81 -5.81
C LEU A 459 4.84 14.19 -6.94
N LYS A 460 5.27 12.92 -6.81
CA LYS A 460 5.96 12.21 -7.90
C LYS A 460 5.07 12.03 -9.12
N HIS A 461 3.78 11.71 -8.94
CA HIS A 461 2.83 11.60 -10.05
C HIS A 461 2.59 12.96 -10.73
N ILE A 462 2.48 14.06 -9.98
CA ILE A 462 2.41 15.41 -10.57
C ILE A 462 3.64 15.68 -11.45
N ASN A 463 4.84 15.33 -10.98
CA ASN A 463 6.06 15.51 -11.75
C ASN A 463 6.00 14.75 -13.10
N THR A 464 5.40 13.56 -13.11
CA THR A 464 5.35 12.72 -14.31
C THR A 464 4.49 13.28 -15.43
N PHE A 465 3.54 14.17 -15.12
CA PHE A 465 2.69 14.83 -16.12
C PHE A 465 3.45 15.77 -17.06
N SER A 466 4.67 16.16 -16.71
CA SER A 466 5.54 16.93 -17.60
C SER A 466 6.19 16.09 -18.71
N TYR A 467 6.18 14.75 -18.60
CA TYR A 467 6.88 13.86 -19.52
C TYR A 467 5.93 13.25 -20.57
N ALA A 468 6.27 13.41 -21.85
CA ALA A 468 5.47 12.91 -22.97
C ALA A 468 5.17 11.40 -22.91
N GLN A 469 6.09 10.59 -22.38
CA GLN A 469 5.93 9.14 -22.21
C GLN A 469 4.76 8.73 -21.29
N ASN A 470 4.24 9.65 -20.47
CA ASN A 470 3.09 9.38 -19.59
C ASN A 470 1.74 9.75 -20.21
N HIS A 471 1.73 10.28 -21.43
CA HIS A 471 0.50 10.71 -22.10
C HIS A 471 -0.52 9.59 -22.23
N ASP A 472 -0.10 8.36 -22.55
CA ASP A 472 -1.03 7.23 -22.68
C ASP A 472 -1.73 6.88 -21.35
N LYS A 473 -1.01 7.07 -20.23
CA LYS A 473 -1.53 6.80 -18.88
C LYS A 473 -2.40 7.94 -18.34
N HIS A 474 -1.99 9.19 -18.57
CA HIS A 474 -2.61 10.39 -18.01
C HIS A 474 -2.77 11.50 -19.06
N PRO A 475 -3.58 11.28 -20.12
CA PRO A 475 -3.61 12.18 -21.28
C PRO A 475 -4.02 13.61 -20.90
N ILE A 476 -5.10 13.77 -20.15
CA ILE A 476 -5.61 15.08 -19.72
C ILE A 476 -4.57 15.82 -18.87
N CYS A 477 -3.94 15.15 -17.91
CA CYS A 477 -2.95 15.78 -17.06
C CYS A 477 -1.70 16.19 -17.84
N CYS A 478 -1.27 15.37 -18.81
CA CYS A 478 -0.14 15.71 -19.68
C CYS A 478 -0.47 16.89 -20.63
N GLU A 479 -1.73 17.10 -20.97
CA GLU A 479 -2.18 18.27 -21.73
C GLU A 479 -2.34 19.51 -20.86
N VAL A 480 -2.85 19.38 -19.63
CA VAL A 480 -3.20 20.48 -18.73
C VAL A 480 -1.99 20.99 -17.96
N TYR A 481 -1.23 20.10 -17.33
CA TYR A 481 -0.13 20.45 -16.43
C TYR A 481 0.93 21.37 -17.04
N PRO A 482 1.35 21.20 -18.32
CA PRO A 482 2.31 22.12 -18.94
C PRO A 482 1.79 23.56 -19.08
N ARG A 483 0.47 23.75 -19.18
CA ARG A 483 -0.19 25.05 -19.39
C ARG A 483 -0.61 25.73 -18.09
N LEU A 484 -0.67 24.99 -16.98
CA LEU A 484 -0.98 25.52 -15.65
C LEU A 484 -0.06 26.71 -15.31
N GLN A 485 -0.70 27.83 -14.97
CA GLN A 485 -0.01 28.98 -14.39
C GLN A 485 0.30 28.68 -12.92
N LYS A 486 1.46 29.13 -12.43
CA LYS A 486 1.85 29.05 -11.01
C LYS A 486 1.66 27.65 -10.38
N LYS A 487 2.44 26.69 -10.91
CA LYS A 487 2.43 25.28 -10.48
C LYS A 487 2.67 25.09 -8.98
N GLU A 488 3.26 26.08 -8.29
CA GLU A 488 3.41 26.08 -6.84
C GLU A 488 2.08 25.86 -6.11
N MET A 489 0.95 26.36 -6.63
CA MET A 489 -0.35 26.20 -5.98
C MET A 489 -0.81 24.74 -5.96
N LEU A 490 -0.58 24.00 -7.05
CA LEU A 490 -0.85 22.57 -7.12
C LEU A 490 0.07 21.78 -6.17
N ILE A 491 1.35 22.15 -6.09
CA ILE A 491 2.33 21.50 -5.19
C ILE A 491 1.93 21.71 -3.72
N LEU A 492 1.53 22.94 -3.35
CA LEU A 492 1.07 23.23 -1.99
C LEU A 492 -0.24 22.50 -1.68
N ALA A 493 -1.21 22.48 -2.60
CA ALA A 493 -2.44 21.73 -2.41
C ALA A 493 -2.16 20.22 -2.22
N ALA A 494 -1.24 19.65 -3.00
CA ALA A 494 -0.79 18.28 -2.85
C ALA A 494 -0.14 17.97 -1.49
N ILE A 495 0.66 18.89 -0.94
CA ILE A 495 1.25 18.73 0.40
C ILE A 495 0.16 18.75 1.49
N PHE A 496 -0.90 19.53 1.30
CA PHE A 496 -1.92 19.79 2.32
C PHE A 496 -3.19 18.94 2.21
N HIS A 497 -3.46 18.29 1.07
CA HIS A 497 -4.77 17.64 0.80
C HIS A 497 -5.26 16.72 1.93
N ASP A 498 -4.34 15.96 2.52
CA ASP A 498 -4.59 14.98 3.60
C ASP A 498 -3.89 15.31 4.93
N ILE A 499 -3.33 16.51 5.07
CA ILE A 499 -2.46 16.88 6.21
C ILE A 499 -3.15 16.81 7.58
N ALA A 500 -4.48 16.85 7.59
CA ALA A 500 -5.31 16.83 8.78
C ALA A 500 -5.86 15.43 9.13
N LYS A 501 -5.49 14.37 8.38
CA LYS A 501 -5.90 12.99 8.71
C LYS A 501 -5.45 12.59 10.12
N GLY A 502 -6.35 11.91 10.85
CA GLY A 502 -6.12 11.48 12.24
C GLY A 502 -6.43 12.53 13.33
N ARG A 503 -7.02 13.69 12.97
CA ARG A 503 -7.34 14.77 13.93
C ARG A 503 -8.79 14.80 14.42
N GLY A 504 -9.65 13.92 13.88
CA GLY A 504 -11.09 13.96 14.11
C GLY A 504 -11.77 15.10 13.32
N GLY A 505 -13.07 14.94 13.03
CA GLY A 505 -13.79 15.84 12.12
C GLY A 505 -13.45 15.62 10.64
N ASP A 506 -13.89 16.54 9.77
CA ASP A 506 -13.58 16.50 8.34
C ASP A 506 -12.16 17.02 8.09
N HIS A 507 -11.27 16.12 7.67
CA HIS A 507 -9.88 16.43 7.36
C HIS A 507 -9.74 17.43 6.21
N SER A 508 -10.66 17.45 5.25
CA SER A 508 -10.61 18.36 4.11
C SER A 508 -10.86 19.80 4.58
N GLU A 509 -11.81 20.00 5.49
CA GLU A 509 -12.11 21.33 6.05
C GLU A 509 -10.98 21.84 6.94
N ILE A 510 -10.47 20.99 7.84
CA ILE A 510 -9.35 21.36 8.72
C ILE A 510 -8.10 21.66 7.89
N GLY A 511 -7.75 20.78 6.94
CA GLY A 511 -6.60 20.96 6.06
C GLY A 511 -6.70 22.22 5.21
N ALA A 512 -7.90 22.61 4.79
CA ALA A 512 -8.11 23.82 3.99
C ALA A 512 -7.80 25.11 4.76
N VAL A 513 -8.14 25.16 6.05
CA VAL A 513 -7.79 26.29 6.93
C VAL A 513 -6.27 26.36 7.11
N GLU A 514 -5.63 25.24 7.41
CA GLU A 514 -4.18 25.18 7.60
C GLU A 514 -3.41 25.55 6.32
N ALA A 515 -3.90 25.11 5.17
CA ALA A 515 -3.31 25.45 3.88
C ALA A 515 -3.44 26.94 3.57
N TYR A 516 -4.58 27.56 3.91
CA TYR A 516 -4.77 29.00 3.74
C TYR A 516 -3.78 29.79 4.59
N ASP A 517 -3.71 29.48 5.89
CA ASP A 517 -2.83 30.18 6.84
C ASP A 517 -1.36 30.00 6.44
N PHE A 518 -0.98 28.79 6.02
CA PHE A 518 0.34 28.51 5.48
C PHE A 518 0.65 29.40 4.27
N CYS A 519 -0.24 29.47 3.29
CA CYS A 519 -0.03 30.28 2.10
C CYS A 519 0.17 31.77 2.44
N ILE A 520 -0.63 32.32 3.34
CA ILE A 520 -0.49 33.72 3.79
C ILE A 520 0.86 33.93 4.50
N GLU A 521 1.26 33.02 5.39
CA GLU A 521 2.55 33.09 6.09
C GLU A 521 3.74 33.05 5.10
N HIS A 522 3.58 32.35 3.97
CA HIS A 522 4.60 32.18 2.93
C HIS A 522 4.54 33.23 1.82
N GLY A 523 3.77 34.31 2.03
CA GLY A 523 3.75 35.47 1.14
C GLY A 523 2.94 35.28 -0.14
N LEU A 524 2.05 34.28 -0.21
CA LEU A 524 1.07 34.19 -1.29
C LEU A 524 -0.03 35.25 -1.08
N SER A 525 -0.57 35.73 -2.20
CA SER A 525 -1.72 36.62 -2.19
C SER A 525 -2.99 35.90 -1.72
N LYS A 526 -3.97 36.65 -1.21
CA LYS A 526 -5.25 36.09 -0.76
C LYS A 526 -5.98 35.26 -1.84
N PRO A 527 -5.99 35.64 -3.13
CA PRO A 527 -6.57 34.81 -4.18
C PRO A 527 -5.86 33.45 -4.34
N GLU A 528 -4.52 33.43 -4.34
CA GLU A 528 -3.73 32.19 -4.46
C GLU A 528 -3.96 31.28 -3.24
N ALA A 529 -3.93 31.84 -2.03
CA ALA A 529 -4.23 31.11 -0.81
C ALA A 529 -5.64 30.51 -0.80
N LYS A 530 -6.64 31.22 -1.35
CA LYS A 530 -8.01 30.71 -1.52
C LYS A 530 -8.10 29.58 -2.53
N LEU A 531 -7.32 29.60 -3.61
CA LEU A 531 -7.29 28.49 -4.57
C LEU A 531 -6.70 27.23 -3.90
N VAL A 532 -5.55 27.34 -3.24
CA VAL A 532 -4.93 26.21 -2.52
C VAL A 532 -5.87 25.65 -1.45
N SER A 533 -6.44 26.51 -0.61
CA SER A 533 -7.41 26.13 0.42
C SER A 533 -8.63 25.41 -0.18
N TRP A 534 -9.18 25.94 -1.29
CA TRP A 534 -10.31 25.32 -1.97
C TRP A 534 -9.95 23.95 -2.57
N LEU A 535 -8.76 23.80 -3.15
CA LEU A 535 -8.28 22.52 -3.68
C LEU A 535 -8.18 21.48 -2.58
N VAL A 536 -7.62 21.84 -1.42
CA VAL A 536 -7.54 20.95 -0.26
C VAL A 536 -8.94 20.57 0.23
N GLN A 537 -9.83 21.54 0.38
CA GLN A 537 -11.21 21.28 0.82
C GLN A 537 -11.99 20.38 -0.15
N ASN A 538 -11.72 20.49 -1.45
CA ASN A 538 -12.49 19.83 -2.51
C ASN A 538 -11.69 18.76 -3.25
N HIS A 539 -10.61 18.23 -2.67
CA HIS A 539 -9.73 17.28 -3.39
C HIS A 539 -10.48 15.99 -3.80
N LEU A 540 -11.49 15.59 -3.02
CA LEU A 540 -12.39 14.47 -3.33
C LEU A 540 -13.57 14.83 -4.26
N LEU A 541 -13.82 16.11 -4.53
CA LEU A 541 -15.03 16.55 -5.25
C LEU A 541 -15.13 15.92 -6.64
N MET A 542 -14.04 15.90 -7.39
CA MET A 542 -14.04 15.36 -8.76
C MET A 542 -14.12 13.84 -8.77
N SER A 543 -13.38 13.15 -7.89
CA SER A 543 -13.41 11.69 -7.82
C SER A 543 -14.77 11.18 -7.38
N VAL A 544 -15.39 11.81 -6.37
CA VAL A 544 -16.74 11.48 -5.90
C VAL A 544 -17.79 11.81 -6.95
N THR A 545 -17.70 12.96 -7.63
CA THR A 545 -18.69 13.31 -8.67
C THR A 545 -18.59 12.36 -9.87
N ALA A 546 -17.39 12.02 -10.32
CA ALA A 546 -17.19 11.13 -11.45
C ALA A 546 -17.70 9.70 -11.18
N GLN A 547 -17.56 9.22 -9.95
CA GLN A 547 -17.89 7.83 -9.58
C GLN A 547 -19.30 7.68 -8.98
N ARG A 548 -19.77 8.65 -8.20
CA ARG A 548 -21.04 8.58 -7.45
C ARG A 548 -22.15 9.49 -7.97
N ARG A 549 -22.04 10.04 -9.19
CA ARG A 549 -23.12 10.80 -9.84
C ARG A 549 -23.27 10.42 -11.30
N ASP A 550 -24.44 10.73 -11.86
CA ASP A 550 -24.67 10.59 -13.30
C ASP A 550 -24.04 11.77 -14.05
N ILE A 551 -22.80 11.62 -14.48
CA ILE A 551 -22.05 12.66 -15.22
C ILE A 551 -22.62 12.94 -16.63
N TYR A 552 -23.65 12.21 -17.07
CA TYR A 552 -24.37 12.51 -18.31
C TYR A 552 -25.55 13.46 -18.09
N ASP A 553 -25.99 13.61 -16.83
CA ASP A 553 -27.03 14.56 -16.45
C ASP A 553 -26.48 16.00 -16.52
N PRO A 554 -27.06 16.88 -17.36
CA PRO A 554 -26.67 18.28 -17.43
C PRO A 554 -26.76 19.02 -16.09
N ASP A 555 -27.68 18.63 -15.20
CA ASP A 555 -27.84 19.27 -13.89
C ASP A 555 -26.64 18.95 -12.98
N VAL A 556 -26.13 17.71 -13.04
CA VAL A 556 -24.91 17.29 -12.32
C VAL A 556 -23.70 18.05 -12.84
N ILE A 557 -23.54 18.17 -14.17
CA ILE A 557 -22.46 18.95 -14.77
C ILE A 557 -22.54 20.42 -14.37
N THR A 558 -23.75 20.99 -14.34
CA THR A 558 -23.97 22.39 -13.96
C THR A 558 -23.66 22.63 -12.47
N GLU A 559 -24.06 21.72 -11.57
CA GLU A 559 -23.71 21.82 -10.15
C GLU A 559 -22.21 21.69 -9.90
N PHE A 560 -21.57 20.73 -10.57
CA PHE A 560 -20.12 20.57 -10.47
C PHE A 560 -19.40 21.81 -11.00
N ALA A 561 -19.79 22.33 -12.17
CA ALA A 561 -19.21 23.54 -12.74
C ALA A 561 -19.40 24.77 -11.82
N LYS A 562 -20.55 24.90 -11.16
CA LYS A 562 -20.79 25.96 -10.16
C LYS A 562 -19.85 25.86 -8.96
N LYS A 563 -19.56 24.64 -8.48
CA LYS A 563 -18.62 24.42 -7.37
C LYS A 563 -17.18 24.72 -7.78
N VAL A 564 -16.78 24.28 -8.97
CA VAL A 564 -15.43 24.47 -9.53
C VAL A 564 -15.18 25.93 -9.93
N ARG A 565 -16.23 26.69 -10.25
CA ARG A 565 -16.20 28.14 -10.58
C ARG A 565 -15.68 28.44 -11.98
N ASP A 566 -14.42 28.12 -12.28
CA ASP A 566 -13.77 28.47 -13.55
C ASP A 566 -12.78 27.40 -14.04
N GLU A 567 -12.16 27.67 -15.19
CA GLU A 567 -11.25 26.72 -15.86
C GLU A 567 -9.93 26.54 -15.08
N GLU A 568 -9.44 27.56 -14.37
CA GLU A 568 -8.20 27.45 -13.57
C GLU A 568 -8.39 26.47 -12.40
N TYR A 569 -9.51 26.60 -11.68
CA TYR A 569 -9.88 25.68 -10.60
C TYR A 569 -10.09 24.25 -11.12
N LEU A 570 -10.70 24.09 -12.30
CA LEU A 570 -10.94 22.79 -12.93
C LEU A 570 -9.63 22.09 -13.31
N GLU A 571 -8.70 22.84 -13.90
CA GLU A 571 -7.39 22.34 -14.35
C GLU A 571 -6.49 21.91 -13.18
N HIS A 572 -6.49 22.67 -12.08
CA HIS A 572 -5.79 22.28 -10.86
C HIS A 572 -6.42 21.05 -10.21
N LEU A 573 -7.75 21.01 -10.10
CA LEU A 573 -8.47 19.91 -9.47
C LEU A 573 -8.24 18.59 -10.22
N VAL A 574 -8.31 18.57 -11.55
CA VAL A 574 -8.10 17.33 -12.31
C VAL A 574 -6.67 16.79 -12.14
N CYS A 575 -5.66 17.65 -12.10
CA CYS A 575 -4.28 17.23 -11.88
C CYS A 575 -4.10 16.67 -10.45
N LEU A 576 -4.68 17.33 -9.45
CA LEU A 576 -4.63 16.88 -8.06
C LEU A 576 -5.34 15.52 -7.91
N THR A 577 -6.58 15.41 -8.40
CA THR A 577 -7.39 14.19 -8.27
C THR A 577 -6.76 12.99 -8.99
N VAL A 578 -6.23 13.18 -10.21
CA VAL A 578 -5.57 12.06 -10.92
C VAL A 578 -4.30 11.63 -10.19
N ALA A 579 -3.47 12.57 -9.75
CA ALA A 579 -2.25 12.23 -9.01
C ALA A 579 -2.56 11.52 -7.68
N ASP A 580 -3.59 11.96 -6.97
CA ASP A 580 -4.07 11.37 -5.72
C ASP A 580 -4.53 9.91 -5.92
N ILE A 581 -5.43 9.66 -6.87
CA ILE A 581 -5.91 8.30 -7.17
C ILE A 581 -4.74 7.38 -7.58
N CYS A 582 -3.73 7.89 -8.30
CA CYS A 582 -2.56 7.08 -8.65
C CYS A 582 -1.64 6.80 -7.45
N ALA A 583 -1.62 7.70 -6.46
CA ALA A 583 -0.75 7.62 -5.30
C ALA A 583 -1.31 6.77 -4.15
N THR A 584 -2.61 6.43 -4.15
CA THR A 584 -3.24 5.58 -3.11
C THR A 584 -2.88 4.11 -3.31
N ASN A 585 -3.26 3.53 -4.45
CA ASN A 585 -2.89 2.18 -4.88
C ASN A 585 -2.80 2.13 -6.43
N PRO A 586 -1.66 1.70 -7.01
CA PRO A 586 -1.49 1.60 -8.46
C PRO A 586 -2.56 0.78 -9.19
N GLU A 587 -3.15 -0.23 -8.53
CA GLU A 587 -4.19 -1.09 -9.10
C GLU A 587 -5.55 -0.38 -9.23
N LEU A 588 -5.75 0.72 -8.50
CA LEU A 588 -7.02 1.47 -8.55
C LEU A 588 -7.16 2.31 -9.82
N TRP A 589 -6.05 2.70 -10.46
CA TRP A 589 -6.08 3.52 -11.67
C TRP A 589 -6.26 2.63 -12.91
N ASN A 590 -7.50 2.56 -13.42
CA ASN A 590 -7.85 1.76 -14.58
C ASN A 590 -8.42 2.60 -15.74
N SER A 591 -8.62 1.96 -16.89
CA SER A 591 -9.11 2.61 -18.11
C SER A 591 -10.51 3.21 -17.95
N TRP A 592 -11.35 2.63 -17.09
CA TRP A 592 -12.69 3.11 -16.78
C TRP A 592 -12.66 4.43 -15.99
N LYS A 593 -11.96 4.50 -14.86
CA LYS A 593 -11.84 5.73 -14.05
C LYS A 593 -11.24 6.88 -14.84
N ARG A 594 -10.22 6.59 -15.67
CA ARG A 594 -9.63 7.57 -16.60
C ARG A 594 -10.68 8.18 -17.54
N THR A 595 -11.61 7.37 -18.05
CA THR A 595 -12.67 7.85 -18.95
C THR A 595 -13.69 8.69 -18.20
N LEU A 596 -14.15 8.26 -17.01
CA LEU A 596 -15.11 9.03 -16.21
C LEU A 596 -14.61 10.43 -15.87
N LEU A 597 -13.36 10.53 -15.42
CA LEU A 597 -12.74 11.82 -15.11
C LEU A 597 -12.59 12.69 -16.38
N ALA A 598 -12.27 12.07 -17.52
CA ALA A 598 -12.18 12.77 -18.80
C ALA A 598 -13.51 13.34 -19.29
N GLU A 599 -14.56 12.53 -19.20
CA GLU A 599 -15.90 12.95 -19.61
C GLU A 599 -16.43 14.08 -18.73
N LEU A 600 -16.22 13.99 -17.41
CA LEU A 600 -16.57 15.05 -16.46
C LEU A 600 -15.78 16.34 -16.74
N TYR A 601 -14.46 16.24 -16.93
CA TYR A 601 -13.59 17.37 -17.24
C TYR A 601 -14.05 18.10 -18.50
N HIS A 602 -14.14 17.41 -19.64
CA HIS A 602 -14.48 18.06 -20.92
C HIS A 602 -15.91 18.59 -20.95
N SER A 603 -16.85 17.91 -20.28
CA SER A 603 -18.23 18.40 -20.20
C SER A 603 -18.34 19.66 -19.35
N THR A 604 -17.61 19.71 -18.24
CA THR A 604 -17.53 20.89 -17.37
C THR A 604 -16.83 22.05 -18.07
N GLN A 605 -15.70 21.79 -18.74
CA GLN A 605 -14.95 22.80 -19.51
C GLN A 605 -15.83 23.44 -20.60
N ARG A 606 -16.61 22.63 -21.34
CA ARG A 606 -17.58 23.15 -22.32
C ARG A 606 -18.68 23.99 -21.66
N ALA A 607 -19.20 23.57 -20.51
CA ALA A 607 -20.22 24.32 -19.78
C ALA A 607 -19.70 25.67 -19.29
N LEU A 608 -18.49 25.72 -18.75
CA LEU A 608 -17.84 26.96 -18.30
C LEU A 608 -17.61 27.93 -19.46
N ARG A 609 -17.08 27.45 -20.60
CA ARG A 609 -16.84 28.29 -21.80
C ARG A 609 -18.12 28.82 -22.45
N ARG A 610 -19.24 28.09 -22.35
CA ARG A 610 -20.56 28.51 -22.86
C ARG A 610 -21.24 29.54 -21.94
N GLY A 611 -20.81 29.60 -20.67
CA GLY A 611 -21.48 30.34 -19.61
C GLY A 611 -22.60 29.52 -18.96
N LEU A 612 -22.63 29.51 -17.62
CA LEU A 612 -23.56 28.70 -16.82
C LEU A 612 -25.04 29.12 -16.94
N GLU A 613 -25.30 30.28 -17.52
CA GLU A 613 -26.65 30.81 -17.79
C GLU A 613 -27.26 30.25 -19.08
N ASN A 614 -26.44 29.64 -19.96
CA ASN A 614 -26.85 29.04 -21.22
C ASN A 614 -26.76 27.51 -21.12
N PRO A 615 -27.69 26.82 -20.42
CA PRO A 615 -27.65 25.37 -20.30
C PRO A 615 -27.64 24.70 -21.68
N VAL A 616 -26.95 23.58 -21.79
CA VAL A 616 -26.96 22.77 -23.02
C VAL A 616 -28.39 22.33 -23.28
N ASP A 617 -28.94 22.65 -24.45
CA ASP A 617 -30.24 22.13 -24.84
C ASP A 617 -30.10 20.62 -25.03
N VAL A 618 -30.66 19.85 -24.09
CA VAL A 618 -30.73 18.38 -24.14
C VAL A 618 -31.29 17.91 -25.48
N ARG A 619 -32.20 18.68 -26.09
CA ARG A 619 -32.78 18.38 -27.40
C ARG A 619 -31.75 18.48 -28.52
N ASP A 620 -30.84 19.45 -28.47
CA ASP A 620 -29.79 19.59 -29.48
C ASP A 620 -28.78 18.44 -29.39
N ARG A 621 -28.42 18.02 -28.17
CA ARG A 621 -27.52 16.86 -27.99
C ARG A 621 -28.15 15.56 -28.49
N ILE A 622 -29.42 15.33 -28.16
CA ILE A 622 -30.18 14.18 -28.68
C ILE A 622 -30.23 14.22 -30.20
N ARG A 623 -30.60 15.38 -30.78
CA ARG A 623 -30.69 15.55 -32.23
C ARG A 623 -29.35 15.33 -32.92
N HIS A 624 -28.27 15.84 -32.35
CA HIS A 624 -26.91 15.64 -32.88
C HIS A 624 -26.53 14.15 -32.86
N ASN A 625 -26.73 13.47 -31.73
CA ASN A 625 -26.46 12.03 -31.60
C ASN A 625 -27.29 11.20 -32.61
N GLN A 626 -28.57 11.53 -32.75
CA GLN A 626 -29.44 10.93 -33.75
C GLN A 626 -28.96 11.19 -35.18
N GLN A 627 -28.63 12.43 -35.54
CA GLN A 627 -28.14 12.74 -36.89
C GLN A 627 -26.86 11.98 -37.24
N MET A 628 -25.89 11.93 -36.33
CA MET A 628 -24.62 11.22 -36.53
C MET A 628 -24.82 9.69 -36.57
N ALA A 629 -25.68 9.13 -35.70
CA ALA A 629 -25.98 7.70 -35.73
C ALA A 629 -26.74 7.30 -37.00
N SER A 630 -27.69 8.13 -37.46
CA SER A 630 -28.43 7.91 -38.71
C SER A 630 -27.49 7.92 -39.91
N ALA A 631 -26.52 8.83 -39.94
CA ALA A 631 -25.51 8.89 -40.99
C ALA A 631 -24.66 7.60 -41.06
N LEU A 632 -24.27 7.05 -39.90
CA LEU A 632 -23.54 5.77 -39.83
C LEU A 632 -24.41 4.61 -40.32
N LEU A 633 -25.65 4.48 -39.85
CA LEU A 633 -26.56 3.41 -40.27
C LEU A 633 -26.91 3.47 -41.77
N ARG A 634 -27.13 4.66 -42.32
CA ARG A 634 -27.40 4.83 -43.75
C ARG A 634 -26.20 4.42 -44.61
N LYS A 635 -24.98 4.63 -44.12
CA LYS A 635 -23.75 4.18 -44.79
C LYS A 635 -23.68 2.65 -44.88
N GLU A 636 -24.21 1.94 -43.88
CA GLU A 636 -24.31 0.47 -43.85
C GLU A 636 -25.52 -0.09 -44.65
N GLY A 637 -26.27 0.77 -45.35
CA GLY A 637 -27.33 0.36 -46.27
C GLY A 637 -28.76 0.41 -45.72
N TYR A 638 -28.96 0.86 -44.47
CA TYR A 638 -30.30 1.02 -43.89
C TYR A 638 -31.01 2.28 -44.39
N SER A 639 -32.29 2.15 -44.72
CA SER A 639 -33.13 3.29 -45.12
C SER A 639 -33.47 4.19 -43.93
N ALA A 640 -33.75 5.47 -44.20
CA ALA A 640 -34.21 6.41 -43.19
C ALA A 640 -35.46 5.92 -42.45
N ARG A 641 -36.38 5.27 -43.18
CA ARG A 641 -37.65 4.77 -42.66
C ARG A 641 -37.44 3.63 -41.66
N GLU A 642 -36.54 2.69 -41.94
CA GLU A 642 -36.23 1.58 -41.02
C GLU A 642 -35.67 2.10 -39.69
N ILE A 643 -34.75 3.07 -39.76
CA ILE A 643 -34.15 3.71 -38.59
C ILE A 643 -35.21 4.45 -37.75
N GLU A 644 -36.07 5.24 -38.40
CA GLU A 644 -37.12 6.00 -37.72
C GLU A 644 -38.14 5.10 -37.03
N VAL A 645 -38.57 4.01 -37.68
CA VAL A 645 -39.50 3.02 -37.11
C VAL A 645 -38.90 2.38 -35.85
N LEU A 646 -37.62 2.01 -35.88
CA LEU A 646 -36.94 1.49 -34.69
C LEU A 646 -36.88 2.55 -33.58
N TRP A 647 -36.47 3.77 -33.90
CA TRP A 647 -36.29 4.84 -32.91
C TRP A 647 -37.58 5.32 -32.27
N GLN A 648 -38.74 5.16 -32.91
CA GLN A 648 -40.04 5.45 -32.30
C GLN A 648 -40.28 4.64 -31.02
N ARG A 649 -39.68 3.45 -30.92
CA ARG A 649 -39.73 2.55 -29.75
C ARG A 649 -38.90 3.07 -28.57
N PHE A 650 -37.86 3.87 -28.83
CA PHE A 650 -36.93 4.33 -27.79
C PHE A 650 -37.41 5.61 -27.10
N LYS A 651 -36.98 5.78 -25.84
CA LYS A 651 -37.19 7.02 -25.07
C LYS A 651 -36.05 8.00 -25.32
N ALA A 652 -36.30 9.29 -25.11
CA ALA A 652 -35.31 10.37 -25.33
C ALA A 652 -33.99 10.14 -24.55
N ASP A 653 -34.09 9.59 -23.34
CA ASP A 653 -32.95 9.31 -22.45
C ASP A 653 -31.92 8.35 -23.09
N TYR A 654 -32.36 7.44 -23.99
CA TYR A 654 -31.48 6.49 -24.68
C TYR A 654 -30.46 7.22 -25.56
N PHE A 655 -30.93 8.23 -26.30
CA PHE A 655 -30.08 9.02 -27.19
C PHE A 655 -29.18 10.01 -26.45
N LEU A 656 -29.48 10.28 -25.17
CA LEU A 656 -28.67 11.15 -24.32
C LEU A 656 -27.49 10.38 -23.69
N ARG A 657 -27.75 9.16 -23.21
CA ARG A 657 -26.79 8.32 -22.45
C ARG A 657 -25.78 7.59 -23.35
N HIS A 658 -26.14 7.32 -24.60
CA HIS A 658 -25.29 6.65 -25.57
C HIS A 658 -24.63 7.62 -26.56
N THR A 659 -23.41 7.30 -26.96
CA THR A 659 -22.75 8.00 -28.07
C THR A 659 -23.40 7.64 -29.41
N HIS A 660 -23.25 8.49 -30.43
CA HIS A 660 -23.74 8.18 -31.77
C HIS A 660 -23.19 6.87 -32.36
N LYS A 661 -21.97 6.47 -31.96
CA LYS A 661 -21.37 5.18 -32.36
C LYS A 661 -22.07 3.98 -31.69
N GLN A 662 -22.35 4.08 -30.39
CA GLN A 662 -23.09 3.04 -29.66
C GLN A 662 -24.53 2.92 -30.20
N ILE A 663 -25.21 4.05 -30.42
CA ILE A 663 -26.57 4.05 -30.99
C ILE A 663 -26.57 3.35 -32.36
N ALA A 664 -25.62 3.68 -33.23
CA ALA A 664 -25.49 3.01 -34.53
C ALA A 664 -25.22 1.52 -34.38
N TRP A 665 -24.30 1.11 -33.50
CA TRP A 665 -23.96 -0.29 -33.26
C TRP A 665 -25.15 -1.11 -32.72
N HIS A 666 -25.84 -0.59 -31.69
CA HIS A 666 -27.04 -1.22 -31.13
C HIS A 666 -28.14 -1.35 -32.18
N CYS A 667 -28.43 -0.26 -32.90
CA CYS A 667 -29.49 -0.25 -33.92
C CYS A 667 -29.18 -1.17 -35.10
N GLU A 668 -27.92 -1.25 -35.55
CA GLU A 668 -27.51 -2.17 -36.61
C GLU A 668 -27.88 -3.62 -36.26
N HIS A 669 -27.57 -4.06 -35.03
CA HIS A 669 -27.86 -5.41 -34.59
C HIS A 669 -29.34 -5.64 -34.35
N LEU A 670 -30.06 -4.64 -33.82
CA LEU A 670 -31.52 -4.72 -33.65
C LEU A 670 -32.26 -4.78 -34.99
N LEU A 671 -31.78 -4.09 -36.02
CA LEU A 671 -32.35 -4.15 -37.38
C LEU A 671 -32.07 -5.50 -38.07
N LYS A 672 -30.98 -6.19 -37.70
CA LYS A 672 -30.68 -7.56 -38.15
C LYS A 672 -31.36 -8.65 -37.32
N HIS A 673 -31.98 -8.30 -36.19
CA HIS A 673 -32.55 -9.27 -35.26
C HIS A 673 -33.88 -9.81 -35.78
N SER A 674 -33.84 -11.03 -36.33
CA SER A 674 -34.96 -11.64 -37.06
C SER A 674 -36.15 -12.02 -36.18
N ASP A 675 -35.91 -12.39 -34.92
CA ASP A 675 -36.95 -12.80 -33.97
C ASP A 675 -36.94 -11.90 -32.72
N PRO A 676 -37.82 -10.88 -32.66
CA PRO A 676 -37.92 -9.99 -31.52
C PRO A 676 -38.24 -10.69 -30.19
N SER A 677 -38.76 -11.92 -30.19
CA SER A 677 -39.10 -12.65 -28.97
C SER A 677 -37.89 -13.25 -28.25
N GLN A 678 -36.76 -13.39 -28.95
CA GLN A 678 -35.52 -13.92 -28.40
C GLN A 678 -34.64 -12.79 -27.83
N PRO A 679 -33.96 -13.00 -26.68
CA PRO A 679 -33.00 -12.06 -26.16
C PRO A 679 -31.83 -11.84 -27.13
N LEU A 680 -31.35 -10.60 -27.22
CA LEU A 680 -30.15 -10.21 -27.95
C LEU A 680 -29.11 -9.71 -26.95
N ILE A 681 -27.93 -10.33 -26.95
CA ILE A 681 -26.81 -9.93 -26.11
C ILE A 681 -25.62 -9.58 -27.02
N LEU A 682 -25.09 -8.37 -26.86
CA LEU A 682 -23.94 -7.88 -27.62
C LEU A 682 -22.80 -7.54 -26.67
N MET A 683 -21.57 -7.79 -27.12
CA MET A 683 -20.36 -7.37 -26.43
C MET A 683 -19.48 -6.54 -27.36
N SER A 684 -18.95 -5.42 -26.88
CA SER A 684 -18.06 -4.59 -27.69
C SER A 684 -16.69 -5.26 -27.87
N LYS A 685 -16.26 -5.46 -29.12
CA LYS A 685 -14.94 -6.02 -29.46
C LYS A 685 -13.76 -5.16 -28.99
N LYS A 686 -13.95 -3.84 -28.97
CA LYS A 686 -12.96 -2.87 -28.46
C LYS A 686 -13.47 -2.28 -27.17
N ALA A 687 -12.55 -1.92 -26.29
CA ALA A 687 -12.90 -1.21 -25.06
C ALA A 687 -13.65 0.08 -25.40
N THR A 688 -14.89 0.18 -24.94
CA THR A 688 -15.75 1.35 -25.11
C THR A 688 -15.82 2.03 -23.75
N ARG A 689 -15.51 3.33 -23.69
CA ARG A 689 -15.39 4.08 -22.44
C ARG A 689 -14.43 3.45 -21.39
N GLY A 690 -13.44 2.68 -21.84
CA GLY A 690 -12.45 2.07 -20.97
C GLY A 690 -12.84 0.70 -20.37
N GLY A 691 -13.95 0.09 -20.79
CA GLY A 691 -14.30 -1.30 -20.43
C GLY A 691 -14.99 -2.04 -21.58
N THR A 692 -15.43 -3.27 -21.33
CA THR A 692 -16.25 -4.02 -22.29
C THR A 692 -17.71 -3.68 -22.07
N GLU A 693 -18.35 -3.16 -23.11
CA GLU A 693 -19.78 -2.86 -23.14
C GLU A 693 -20.57 -4.14 -23.40
N LEU A 694 -21.44 -4.50 -22.46
CA LEU A 694 -22.41 -5.57 -22.58
C LEU A 694 -23.80 -4.95 -22.75
N PHE A 695 -24.40 -5.14 -23.92
CA PHE A 695 -25.76 -4.69 -24.23
C PHE A 695 -26.72 -5.88 -24.18
N VAL A 696 -27.80 -5.75 -23.41
CA VAL A 696 -28.83 -6.78 -23.21
C VAL A 696 -30.16 -6.20 -23.66
N TYR A 697 -30.74 -6.83 -24.69
CA TYR A 697 -32.06 -6.49 -25.20
C TYR A 697 -32.99 -7.70 -25.10
N THR A 698 -34.06 -7.57 -24.31
CA THR A 698 -35.04 -8.65 -24.09
C THR A 698 -36.39 -8.05 -23.75
N LYS A 699 -37.47 -8.83 -23.86
CA LYS A 699 -38.73 -8.48 -23.21
C LYS A 699 -38.50 -8.38 -21.69
N ASP A 700 -39.15 -7.41 -21.04
CA ASP A 700 -38.99 -7.19 -19.61
C ASP A 700 -39.38 -8.43 -18.77
N GLN A 701 -38.58 -8.74 -17.75
CA GLN A 701 -38.74 -9.92 -16.89
C GLN A 701 -38.39 -9.57 -15.43
N PRO A 702 -39.04 -10.22 -14.44
CA PRO A 702 -38.71 -10.02 -13.02
C PRO A 702 -37.23 -10.32 -12.74
N ALA A 703 -36.58 -9.45 -11.95
CA ALA A 703 -35.20 -9.61 -11.49
C ALA A 703 -34.15 -9.79 -12.61
N LEU A 704 -34.38 -9.19 -13.79
CA LEU A 704 -33.45 -9.22 -14.93
C LEU A 704 -32.04 -8.74 -14.54
N PHE A 705 -31.95 -7.58 -13.88
CA PHE A 705 -30.68 -7.02 -13.40
C PHE A 705 -29.92 -8.00 -12.48
N ALA A 706 -30.62 -8.59 -11.50
CA ALA A 706 -30.03 -9.54 -10.56
C ALA A 706 -29.47 -10.77 -11.28
N THR A 707 -30.21 -11.27 -12.29
CA THR A 707 -29.81 -12.42 -13.11
C THR A 707 -28.54 -12.14 -13.89
N VAL A 708 -28.47 -11.01 -14.60
CA VAL A 708 -27.28 -10.63 -15.38
C VAL A 708 -26.06 -10.48 -14.48
N VAL A 709 -26.18 -9.74 -13.37
CA VAL A 709 -25.05 -9.48 -12.47
C VAL A 709 -24.59 -10.77 -11.77
N ALA A 710 -25.51 -11.68 -11.43
CA ALA A 710 -25.13 -12.99 -10.86
C ALA A 710 -24.32 -13.85 -11.84
N GLU A 711 -24.65 -13.85 -13.13
CA GLU A 711 -23.86 -14.59 -14.13
C GLU A 711 -22.47 -13.96 -14.35
N LEU A 712 -22.38 -12.63 -14.31
CA LEU A 712 -21.10 -11.92 -14.39
C LEU A 712 -20.21 -12.22 -13.17
N ASP A 713 -20.76 -12.17 -11.95
CA ASP A 713 -20.05 -12.47 -10.71
C ASP A 713 -19.52 -13.92 -10.69
N ARG A 714 -20.32 -14.90 -11.16
CA ARG A 714 -19.88 -16.31 -11.29
C ARG A 714 -18.65 -16.49 -12.18
N ARG A 715 -18.38 -15.54 -13.07
CA ARG A 715 -17.24 -15.54 -14.00
C ARG A 715 -16.09 -14.64 -13.58
N ASN A 716 -16.09 -14.09 -12.37
CA ASN A 716 -15.09 -13.12 -11.88
C ASN A 716 -15.07 -11.81 -12.70
N LEU A 717 -16.25 -11.36 -13.14
CA LEU A 717 -16.37 -10.11 -13.89
C LEU A 717 -17.00 -9.04 -13.00
N ASN A 718 -16.36 -7.86 -12.98
CA ASN A 718 -16.79 -6.74 -12.16
C ASN A 718 -17.65 -5.80 -12.99
N VAL A 719 -18.84 -5.48 -12.49
CA VAL A 719 -19.72 -4.46 -13.06
C VAL A 719 -19.34 -3.11 -12.46
N HIS A 720 -19.10 -2.10 -13.29
CA HIS A 720 -18.76 -0.75 -12.83
C HIS A 720 -19.87 0.28 -13.09
N ASP A 721 -20.66 0.05 -14.14
CA ASP A 721 -21.78 0.91 -14.53
C ASP A 721 -22.87 0.04 -15.14
N ALA A 722 -24.12 0.35 -14.82
CA ALA A 722 -25.28 -0.25 -15.44
C ALA A 722 -26.30 0.84 -15.76
N GLN A 723 -26.71 0.91 -17.02
CA GLN A 723 -27.77 1.79 -17.50
C GLN A 723 -28.98 0.92 -17.81
N ILE A 724 -30.05 1.09 -17.04
CA ILE A 724 -31.24 0.23 -17.12
C ILE A 724 -32.37 0.99 -17.78
N MET A 725 -32.80 0.55 -18.96
CA MET A 725 -33.67 1.35 -19.81
C MET A 725 -34.82 0.51 -20.38
N SER A 726 -36.05 1.01 -20.26
CA SER A 726 -37.21 0.42 -20.90
C SER A 726 -37.64 1.18 -22.16
N SER A 727 -37.94 0.44 -23.22
CA SER A 727 -38.58 0.95 -24.43
C SER A 727 -40.06 1.25 -24.20
N LYS A 728 -40.72 1.87 -25.17
CA LYS A 728 -42.16 2.18 -25.10
C LYS A 728 -43.05 0.94 -25.31
N ASP A 729 -42.50 -0.13 -25.85
CA ASP A 729 -43.19 -1.36 -26.24
C ASP A 729 -42.84 -2.56 -25.34
N GLY A 730 -42.31 -2.32 -24.13
CA GLY A 730 -42.13 -3.35 -23.09
C GLY A 730 -40.86 -4.18 -23.22
N TYR A 731 -39.86 -3.68 -23.96
CA TYR A 731 -38.51 -4.25 -24.00
C TYR A 731 -37.57 -3.48 -23.10
N VAL A 732 -36.50 -4.15 -22.70
CA VAL A 732 -35.39 -3.61 -21.94
C VAL A 732 -34.18 -3.44 -22.86
N LEU A 733 -33.40 -2.38 -22.65
CA LEU A 733 -32.25 -1.94 -23.45
C LEU A 733 -31.08 -1.66 -22.48
N ASP A 734 -30.67 -2.68 -21.73
CA ASP A 734 -29.72 -2.52 -20.64
C ASP A 734 -28.28 -2.52 -21.16
N THR A 735 -27.46 -1.67 -20.57
CA THR A 735 -26.04 -1.57 -20.93
C THR A 735 -25.20 -1.64 -19.67
N PHE A 736 -24.29 -2.61 -19.61
CA PHE A 736 -23.36 -2.83 -18.50
C PHE A 736 -21.93 -2.56 -18.96
N MET A 737 -21.16 -1.82 -18.17
CA MET A 737 -19.70 -1.75 -18.31
C MET A 737 -19.04 -2.76 -17.40
N VAL A 738 -18.31 -3.67 -18.02
CA VAL A 738 -17.71 -4.82 -17.34
C VAL A 738 -16.20 -4.84 -17.55
N LEU A 739 -15.47 -5.13 -16.48
CA LEU A 739 -14.03 -5.38 -16.49
C LEU A 739 -13.74 -6.76 -15.91
N ASP A 740 -12.57 -7.30 -16.24
CA ASP A 740 -12.03 -8.46 -15.56
C ASP A 740 -11.55 -8.11 -14.14
N GLN A 741 -11.10 -9.12 -13.39
CA GLN A 741 -10.52 -8.97 -12.05
C GLN A 741 -9.25 -8.09 -12.00
N ASN A 742 -8.60 -7.86 -13.14
CA ASN A 742 -7.39 -7.03 -13.24
C ASN A 742 -7.71 -5.60 -13.71
N GLY A 743 -9.00 -5.24 -13.88
CA GLY A 743 -9.42 -3.93 -14.35
C GLY A 743 -9.22 -3.70 -15.86
N HIS A 744 -9.07 -4.77 -16.65
CA HIS A 744 -8.94 -4.73 -18.11
C HIS A 744 -10.25 -5.09 -18.82
N ALA A 745 -10.33 -4.72 -20.10
CA ALA A 745 -11.42 -5.16 -20.96
C ALA A 745 -11.37 -6.68 -21.17
N ILE A 746 -12.54 -7.30 -21.31
CA ILE A 746 -12.69 -8.74 -21.50
C ILE A 746 -12.18 -9.13 -22.88
N ASP A 747 -11.33 -10.16 -22.93
CA ASP A 747 -10.80 -10.75 -24.15
C ASP A 747 -11.92 -11.26 -25.09
N GLU A 748 -11.79 -10.96 -26.38
CA GLU A 748 -12.77 -11.31 -27.44
C GLU A 748 -13.00 -12.82 -27.51
N GLU A 749 -11.98 -13.64 -27.21
CA GLU A 749 -12.08 -15.11 -27.20
C GLU A 749 -13.11 -15.63 -26.19
N CYS A 750 -13.33 -14.89 -25.10
CA CYS A 750 -14.26 -15.27 -24.04
C CYS A 750 -15.72 -14.88 -24.35
N HIS A 751 -15.95 -13.94 -25.29
CA HIS A 751 -17.28 -13.35 -25.54
C HIS A 751 -18.34 -14.40 -25.93
N PRO A 752 -18.10 -15.34 -26.87
CA PRO A 752 -19.12 -16.30 -27.28
C PRO A 752 -19.58 -17.19 -26.14
N SER A 753 -18.63 -17.58 -25.28
CA SER A 753 -18.94 -18.39 -24.10
C SER A 753 -19.81 -17.60 -23.12
N LEU A 754 -19.48 -16.33 -22.84
CA LEU A 754 -20.21 -15.51 -21.90
C LEU A 754 -21.64 -15.22 -22.39
N ILE A 755 -21.79 -14.87 -23.66
CA ILE A 755 -23.10 -14.65 -24.30
C ILE A 755 -23.99 -15.89 -24.15
N LYS A 756 -23.45 -17.08 -24.42
CA LYS A 756 -24.20 -18.34 -24.26
C LYS A 756 -24.68 -18.57 -22.83
N HIS A 757 -23.86 -18.28 -21.82
CA HIS A 757 -24.26 -18.43 -20.42
C HIS A 757 -25.29 -17.39 -20.01
N LEU A 758 -25.14 -16.14 -20.44
CA LEU A 758 -26.13 -15.10 -20.16
C LEU A 758 -27.48 -15.42 -20.81
N LEU A 759 -27.50 -15.88 -22.07
CA LEU A 759 -28.72 -16.33 -22.72
C LEU A 759 -29.40 -17.46 -21.94
N SER A 760 -28.63 -18.48 -21.52
CA SER A 760 -29.15 -19.57 -20.69
C SER A 760 -29.69 -19.06 -19.35
N GLY A 761 -29.03 -18.10 -18.70
CA GLY A 761 -29.48 -17.48 -17.46
C GLY A 761 -30.82 -16.76 -17.63
N LEU A 762 -30.96 -15.99 -18.71
CA LEU A 762 -32.19 -15.28 -19.07
C LEU A 762 -33.35 -16.23 -19.41
N GLU A 763 -33.07 -17.40 -19.99
CA GLU A 763 -34.09 -18.43 -20.24
C GLU A 763 -34.53 -19.13 -18.95
N THR A 764 -33.60 -19.39 -18.03
CA THR A 764 -33.92 -20.06 -16.75
C THR A 764 -34.59 -19.15 -15.72
N GLY A 765 -34.42 -17.83 -15.84
CA GLY A 765 -34.89 -16.82 -14.88
C GLY A 765 -34.11 -16.83 -13.55
N TRP A 766 -34.45 -15.89 -12.67
CA TRP A 766 -33.82 -15.76 -11.36
C TRP A 766 -34.07 -17.00 -10.48
N GLN A 767 -32.99 -17.61 -9.98
CA GLN A 767 -33.06 -18.72 -9.03
C GLN A 767 -32.66 -18.22 -7.63
N ASN A 768 -33.59 -18.25 -6.67
CA ASN A 768 -33.44 -17.75 -5.29
C ASN A 768 -32.27 -18.34 -4.45
N LYS A 769 -31.46 -19.26 -4.99
CA LYS A 769 -30.28 -19.82 -4.32
C LYS A 769 -29.02 -19.46 -5.11
N LEU A 770 -28.46 -18.29 -4.85
CA LEU A 770 -27.09 -17.97 -5.25
C LEU A 770 -26.15 -19.01 -4.62
N LYS A 771 -25.43 -19.80 -5.42
CA LYS A 771 -24.26 -20.53 -4.93
C LYS A 771 -23.14 -19.51 -4.70
N LEU A 772 -23.18 -18.88 -3.53
CA LEU A 772 -22.22 -17.86 -3.13
C LEU A 772 -20.83 -18.47 -3.04
N ARG A 773 -19.85 -17.75 -3.59
CA ARG A 773 -18.44 -18.11 -3.44
C ARG A 773 -18.00 -17.86 -2.00
N ARG A 774 -16.95 -18.54 -1.57
CA ARG A 774 -16.34 -18.26 -0.26
C ARG A 774 -15.77 -16.85 -0.25
N THR A 775 -16.11 -16.08 0.78
CA THR A 775 -15.54 -14.76 1.02
C THR A 775 -14.01 -14.87 1.12
N PRO A 776 -13.26 -14.05 0.35
CA PRO A 776 -11.80 -13.96 0.46
C PRO A 776 -11.32 -13.77 1.90
N ARG A 777 -10.21 -14.43 2.28
CA ARG A 777 -9.69 -14.42 3.67
C ARG A 777 -9.32 -13.02 4.16
N ASN A 778 -8.80 -12.16 3.29
CA ASN A 778 -8.45 -10.79 3.60
C ASN A 778 -9.66 -9.94 4.05
N LEU A 779 -10.87 -10.21 3.52
CA LEU A 779 -12.08 -9.47 3.88
C LEU A 779 -12.67 -9.89 5.24
N GLN A 780 -12.30 -11.05 5.79
CA GLN A 780 -12.88 -11.59 7.04
C GLN A 780 -12.51 -10.76 8.28
N HIS A 781 -11.46 -9.96 8.21
CA HIS A 781 -10.97 -9.16 9.33
C HIS A 781 -11.57 -7.75 9.37
N PHE A 782 -12.32 -7.36 8.33
CA PHE A 782 -12.98 -6.06 8.25
C PHE A 782 -14.44 -6.16 8.66
N LYS A 783 -14.87 -5.22 9.49
CA LYS A 783 -16.28 -5.07 9.88
C LYS A 783 -16.84 -3.79 9.27
N VAL A 784 -17.54 -3.93 8.15
CA VAL A 784 -18.24 -2.82 7.50
C VAL A 784 -19.71 -2.90 7.88
N LYS A 785 -20.21 -1.89 8.59
CA LYS A 785 -21.64 -1.78 8.88
C LYS A 785 -22.38 -1.37 7.61
N THR A 786 -23.34 -2.19 7.17
CA THR A 786 -24.22 -1.84 6.05
C THR A 786 -24.99 -0.57 6.35
N LYS A 787 -24.93 0.41 5.43
CA LYS A 787 -25.68 1.66 5.50
C LYS A 787 -26.40 1.89 4.18
N VAL A 788 -27.64 2.40 4.27
CA VAL A 788 -28.46 2.77 3.12
C VAL A 788 -29.01 4.17 3.35
N ASP A 789 -28.52 5.10 2.55
CA ASP A 789 -28.83 6.53 2.63
C ASP A 789 -29.53 6.99 1.34
N PHE A 790 -30.53 7.85 1.47
CA PHE A 790 -31.25 8.41 0.32
C PHE A 790 -30.86 9.88 0.14
N LEU A 791 -30.35 10.19 -1.05
CA LEU A 791 -29.81 11.52 -1.34
C LEU A 791 -30.92 12.47 -1.81
N PRO A 792 -30.91 13.74 -1.36
CA PRO A 792 -31.89 14.72 -1.80
C PRO A 792 -31.74 15.01 -3.29
N THR A 793 -32.86 15.00 -4.02
CA THR A 793 -32.94 15.35 -5.44
C THR A 793 -33.79 16.60 -5.62
N LYS A 794 -33.33 17.54 -6.47
CA LYS A 794 -34.12 18.74 -6.84
C LYS A 794 -35.33 18.41 -7.74
N SER A 795 -35.29 17.24 -8.37
CA SER A 795 -36.32 16.73 -9.26
C SER A 795 -37.13 15.66 -8.53
N ASN A 796 -38.44 15.87 -8.35
CA ASN A 796 -39.37 14.90 -7.74
C ASN A 796 -39.61 13.63 -8.58
N LYS A 797 -38.74 13.32 -9.55
CA LYS A 797 -38.94 12.24 -10.52
C LYS A 797 -38.25 10.93 -10.18
N ARG A 798 -37.16 10.96 -9.42
CA ARG A 798 -36.31 9.78 -9.13
C ARG A 798 -35.74 9.87 -7.71
N THR A 799 -35.55 8.71 -7.09
CA THR A 799 -34.82 8.54 -5.82
C THR A 799 -33.38 8.14 -6.11
N LEU A 800 -32.42 8.76 -5.42
CA LEU A 800 -31.02 8.34 -5.42
C LEU A 800 -30.73 7.64 -4.10
N MET A 801 -30.27 6.39 -4.17
CA MET A 801 -29.92 5.58 -3.02
C MET A 801 -28.42 5.27 -3.03
N GLU A 802 -27.76 5.49 -1.91
CA GLU A 802 -26.38 5.10 -1.66
C GLU A 802 -26.35 3.89 -0.71
N LEU A 803 -25.63 2.85 -1.11
CA LEU A 803 -25.41 1.64 -0.34
C LEU A 803 -23.94 1.54 0.02
N VAL A 804 -23.62 1.46 1.30
CA VAL A 804 -22.28 1.14 1.79
C VAL A 804 -22.32 -0.23 2.45
N ALA A 805 -21.54 -1.18 1.96
CA ALA A 805 -21.47 -2.55 2.47
C ALA A 805 -20.07 -3.16 2.31
N LEU A 806 -19.83 -4.32 2.93
CA LEU A 806 -18.63 -5.12 2.64
C LEU A 806 -18.75 -5.69 1.22
N ASP A 807 -17.72 -5.57 0.39
CA ASP A 807 -17.74 -6.08 -0.99
C ASP A 807 -17.60 -7.60 -1.02
N THR A 808 -18.74 -8.30 -0.92
CA THR A 808 -18.80 -9.77 -0.91
C THR A 808 -19.37 -10.31 -2.22
N PRO A 809 -18.93 -11.51 -2.67
CA PRO A 809 -19.52 -12.16 -3.83
C PRO A 809 -21.04 -12.26 -3.73
N GLY A 810 -21.75 -11.90 -4.78
CA GLY A 810 -23.22 -11.87 -4.83
C GLY A 810 -23.89 -10.62 -4.27
N LEU A 811 -23.16 -9.61 -3.77
CA LEU A 811 -23.74 -8.38 -3.21
C LEU A 811 -24.74 -7.71 -4.15
N LEU A 812 -24.31 -7.36 -5.37
CA LEU A 812 -25.17 -6.68 -6.35
C LEU A 812 -26.38 -7.52 -6.78
N ALA A 813 -26.21 -8.84 -6.85
CA ALA A 813 -27.30 -9.75 -7.19
C ALA A 813 -28.37 -9.76 -6.08
N THR A 814 -27.96 -9.76 -4.81
CA THR A 814 -28.85 -9.65 -3.65
C THR A 814 -29.57 -8.30 -3.59
N VAL A 815 -28.86 -7.20 -3.90
CA VAL A 815 -29.46 -5.86 -3.99
C VAL A 815 -30.50 -5.81 -5.11
N GLY A 816 -30.16 -6.30 -6.30
CA GLY A 816 -31.07 -6.39 -7.44
C GLY A 816 -32.31 -7.23 -7.17
N ALA A 817 -32.16 -8.37 -6.47
CA ALA A 817 -33.27 -9.22 -6.06
C ALA A 817 -34.19 -8.49 -5.07
N THR A 818 -33.62 -7.76 -4.11
CA THR A 818 -34.39 -6.97 -3.13
C THR A 818 -35.22 -5.88 -3.81
N PHE A 819 -34.70 -5.21 -4.85
CA PHE A 819 -35.49 -4.27 -5.64
C PHE A 819 -36.66 -4.94 -6.37
N ALA A 820 -36.42 -6.12 -6.94
CA ALA A 820 -37.46 -6.88 -7.62
C ALA A 820 -38.57 -7.33 -6.66
N ASP A 821 -38.22 -7.82 -5.47
CA ASP A 821 -39.18 -8.26 -4.44
C ASP A 821 -40.10 -7.11 -3.97
N LEU A 822 -39.58 -5.87 -3.95
CA LEU A 822 -40.32 -4.67 -3.57
C LEU A 822 -40.98 -3.95 -4.75
N ASN A 823 -40.92 -4.50 -5.97
CA ASN A 823 -41.40 -3.88 -7.22
C ASN A 823 -40.83 -2.46 -7.45
N ILE A 824 -39.56 -2.25 -7.09
CA ILE A 824 -38.85 -1.00 -7.30
C ILE A 824 -38.13 -1.05 -8.64
N ASN A 825 -38.32 -0.01 -9.45
CA ASN A 825 -37.74 0.08 -10.78
C ASN A 825 -36.35 0.73 -10.71
N LEU A 826 -35.33 0.00 -11.19
CA LEU A 826 -33.96 0.49 -11.35
C LEU A 826 -33.79 1.18 -12.71
N HIS A 827 -33.22 2.37 -12.73
CA HIS A 827 -32.88 3.11 -13.98
C HIS A 827 -31.37 3.15 -14.24
N GLY A 828 -30.56 2.94 -13.21
CA GLY A 828 -29.12 2.87 -13.37
C GLY A 828 -28.42 2.60 -12.05
N ALA A 829 -27.22 2.03 -12.14
CA ALA A 829 -26.36 1.73 -11.01
C ALA A 829 -24.92 2.14 -11.33
N LYS A 830 -24.27 2.84 -10.39
CA LYS A 830 -22.84 3.12 -10.41
C LYS A 830 -22.21 2.30 -9.29
N ILE A 831 -21.31 1.39 -9.66
CA ILE A 831 -20.72 0.44 -8.73
C ILE A 831 -19.29 0.86 -8.46
N THR A 832 -18.99 1.16 -7.20
CA THR A 832 -17.68 1.65 -6.79
C THR A 832 -17.18 0.85 -5.59
N THR A 833 -16.15 0.03 -5.80
CA THR A 833 -15.43 -0.62 -4.71
C THR A 833 -14.23 0.22 -4.28
N ILE A 834 -14.13 0.49 -2.98
CA ILE A 834 -13.03 1.19 -2.31
C ILE A 834 -12.46 0.25 -1.24
N GLY A 835 -11.33 -0.38 -1.55
CA GLY A 835 -10.70 -1.34 -0.65
C GLY A 835 -11.63 -2.54 -0.38
N GLU A 836 -12.02 -2.72 0.87
CA GLU A 836 -12.96 -3.74 1.32
C GLU A 836 -14.44 -3.36 1.18
N ARG A 837 -14.75 -2.10 0.88
CA ARG A 837 -16.09 -1.53 0.88
C ARG A 837 -16.65 -1.36 -0.51
N ALA A 838 -17.88 -1.82 -0.73
CA ALA A 838 -18.71 -1.40 -1.84
C ALA A 838 -19.49 -0.13 -1.46
N GLU A 839 -19.44 0.88 -2.31
CA GLU A 839 -20.11 2.16 -2.17
C GLU A 839 -20.90 2.45 -3.45
N ASP A 840 -22.06 1.82 -3.55
CA ASP A 840 -22.85 1.75 -4.77
C ASP A 840 -23.96 2.79 -4.77
N LEU A 841 -24.17 3.42 -5.92
CA LEU A 841 -25.26 4.37 -6.13
C LEU A 841 -26.30 3.78 -7.08
N PHE A 842 -27.57 3.80 -6.66
CA PHE A 842 -28.70 3.34 -7.46
C PHE A 842 -29.69 4.48 -7.74
N ILE A 843 -30.19 4.52 -8.97
CA ILE A 843 -31.22 5.46 -9.41
C ILE A 843 -32.54 4.71 -9.51
N LEU A 844 -33.49 5.03 -8.64
CA LEU A 844 -34.69 4.24 -8.39
C LEU A 844 -35.98 5.03 -8.62
N THR A 845 -37.06 4.33 -8.94
CA THR A 845 -38.44 4.86 -8.88
C THR A 845 -39.39 3.82 -8.31
N GLY A 846 -40.49 4.26 -7.71
CA GLY A 846 -41.55 3.36 -7.25
C GLY A 846 -42.23 2.58 -8.38
N SER A 847 -43.09 1.64 -8.00
CA SER A 847 -43.84 0.77 -8.93
C SER A 847 -44.74 1.55 -9.88
N GLN A 848 -45.31 2.67 -9.43
CA GLN A 848 -46.15 3.58 -10.21
C GLN A 848 -45.34 4.68 -10.93
N GLY A 849 -44.01 4.62 -10.86
CA GLY A 849 -43.11 5.68 -11.29
C GLY A 849 -43.01 6.83 -10.28
N GLY A 850 -42.02 7.71 -10.49
CA GLY A 850 -41.75 8.82 -9.56
C GLY A 850 -40.85 8.44 -8.38
N LYS A 851 -40.61 9.42 -7.49
CA LYS A 851 -39.81 9.24 -6.28
C LYS A 851 -40.47 8.24 -5.32
N LEU A 852 -39.68 7.41 -4.64
CA LEU A 852 -40.13 6.55 -3.55
C LEU A 852 -40.72 7.38 -2.40
N SER A 853 -41.76 6.86 -1.75
CA SER A 853 -42.32 7.43 -0.51
C SER A 853 -41.39 7.16 0.68
N GLU A 854 -41.55 7.91 1.77
CA GLU A 854 -40.76 7.68 3.00
C GLU A 854 -40.96 6.26 3.56
N GLU A 855 -42.16 5.69 3.40
CA GLU A 855 -42.48 4.31 3.80
C GLU A 855 -41.77 3.28 2.91
N GLU A 856 -41.73 3.51 1.58
CA GLU A 856 -41.00 2.67 0.63
C GLU A 856 -39.48 2.74 0.88
N GLU A 857 -38.94 3.94 1.14
CA GLU A 857 -37.53 4.15 1.49
C GLU A 857 -37.17 3.42 2.80
N CYS A 858 -38.03 3.48 3.82
CA CYS A 858 -37.81 2.77 5.08
C CYS A 858 -37.82 1.25 4.90
N THR A 859 -38.83 0.74 4.19
CA THR A 859 -38.96 -0.70 3.90
C THR A 859 -37.76 -1.23 3.12
N LEU A 860 -37.33 -0.50 2.08
CA LEU A 860 -36.17 -0.86 1.28
C LEU A 860 -34.89 -0.88 2.13
N ARG A 861 -34.68 0.14 2.98
CA ARG A 861 -33.53 0.20 3.90
C ARG A 861 -33.47 -1.02 4.80
N GLU A 862 -34.57 -1.38 5.46
CA GLU A 862 -34.61 -2.51 6.39
C GLU A 862 -34.33 -3.85 5.70
N MET A 863 -34.95 -4.07 4.54
CA MET A 863 -34.75 -5.29 3.75
C MET A 863 -33.33 -5.42 3.22
N LEU A 864 -32.73 -4.33 2.72
CA LEU A 864 -31.34 -4.34 2.26
C LEU A 864 -30.36 -4.61 3.40
N ILE A 865 -30.52 -3.96 4.55
CA ILE A 865 -29.66 -4.19 5.72
C ILE A 865 -29.74 -5.66 6.15
N LYS A 866 -30.94 -6.23 6.20
CA LYS A 866 -31.15 -7.65 6.54
C LYS A 866 -30.50 -8.58 5.50
N ASN A 867 -30.87 -8.47 4.23
CA ASN A 867 -30.41 -9.38 3.18
C ASN A 867 -28.90 -9.32 2.96
N VAL A 868 -28.29 -8.12 3.07
CA VAL A 868 -26.84 -7.96 2.95
C VAL A 868 -26.11 -8.49 4.19
N SER A 869 -26.70 -8.39 5.39
CA SER A 869 -26.08 -8.95 6.59
C SER A 869 -25.94 -10.47 6.55
N GLU A 870 -26.84 -11.17 5.84
CA GLU A 870 -26.77 -12.62 5.63
C GLU A 870 -25.59 -13.04 4.71
N LEU A 871 -24.99 -12.10 3.98
CA LEU A 871 -23.80 -12.33 3.14
C LEU A 871 -22.48 -12.11 3.88
N ALA A 872 -22.50 -11.45 5.04
CA ALA A 872 -21.29 -11.13 5.78
C ALA A 872 -20.67 -12.41 6.37
N PRO A 873 -19.32 -12.55 6.36
CA PRO A 873 -18.67 -13.67 7.03
C PRO A 873 -18.97 -13.62 8.55
N ASN A 874 -19.46 -14.73 9.10
CA ASN A 874 -19.72 -14.92 10.54
C ASN A 874 -18.46 -14.75 11.40
#